data_AF-A0A9W9B076-F1
#
_entry.id   AF-A0A9W9B076-F1
#
_cell.length_a   1.000
_cell.length_b   1.000
_cell.length_c   1.000
_cell.angle_alpha   90.00
_cell.angle_beta   90.00
_cell.angle_gamma   90.00
#
_symmetry.space_group_name_H-M   'P 1'
#
loop_
_entity.id
_entity.type
_entity.pdbx_description
1 polymer ?
#
loop_
_entity_poly.entity_id
_entity_poly.type
_entity_poly.pdbx_seq_one_letter_code
_entity_poly.pdbx_strand_id
1 'polypeptide(L)'
;MSRSLLLLLGRHSVQSLVPATLISQVESLLESHRIPHAVDLADQERRRQLYGGVNIDEAEADQLQYIYQRIGFQCFKETLFEDAGKHLFEGGLDPRVLVSYFPNLRGELNGVDDTVDMFGGVAEHMPPESSVEEIIAANLVRNYSPHLSPNTREAPSTSELRKILLIAAEDMLEAYLRKCRTRRVLENQSAGGSTPANQQDEYAVVDTVLVKLFARSEKTKDLYALLQEPHYIVLPEVETMLVENGQYNALCELHQQMGNHDKLLEIWAKLIDGEWSDEDISDPVGAMVVYLHNLNERPDKSATYTQLTQKWALWLMHEKRVPKEGLKLLISSRSSPARTSGRRPARHQNNKSISNPDSDAHLDAEDKNLLFAIREINPTAALQYLEYLILQRGSKARDIHMEYATACIDELMGFLQGEEGIEKLWRAKASSYFSSSSSSSSSSSSKSPAVTSSAPLPFISYFASTTPDSPSKRARLKTLLFLQVSGLYDVSVVKERILSASDGPSKTAKGKHKPLLSLELAVLESKLGNHRAVLECLVREVGDGVSAEAYCTGNNRPGPNGGRQVIPTRLCRSIAENTEGLSNWKSVVIATTKEASEEKGVANGTLLRMLLEVYMSIGDAEKQHSSRIDQEQVQQVQVARLLNSQGVHLDVCDVIQTLPSSWPLHLLSSFITRSCRRTLHTSHEGQILKMVSLAENWDVKERTWSVLREEGFVVEEATDGGDDIKGEEAENIVLNEKIALSPSDPPPVDVFPDPKEA
;
A
#
# COMPACT_ATOMS: atom_id res chain seq x y z
N MET A 1 7.02 -24.56 -70.84
CA MET A 1 6.81 -25.42 -72.05
C MET A 1 7.93 -25.17 -73.03
N SER A 2 8.66 -26.21 -73.46
CA SER A 2 9.74 -26.07 -74.44
C SER A 2 9.17 -25.88 -75.85
N ARG A 3 9.61 -24.83 -76.55
CA ARG A 3 9.27 -24.62 -77.97
C ARG A 3 10.27 -25.40 -78.82
N SER A 4 9.79 -26.39 -79.56
CA SER A 4 10.62 -27.09 -80.53
C SER A 4 10.88 -26.22 -81.75
N LEU A 5 12.14 -25.92 -82.04
CA LEU A 5 12.55 -25.14 -83.20
C LEU A 5 12.77 -26.00 -84.46
N LEU A 6 12.90 -27.32 -84.31
CA LEU A 6 13.26 -28.22 -85.40
C LEU A 6 12.44 -29.52 -85.33
N LEU A 7 11.61 -29.73 -86.36
CA LEU A 7 10.78 -30.93 -86.53
C LEU A 7 11.37 -31.78 -87.67
N LEU A 8 11.72 -33.02 -87.38
CA LEU A 8 12.20 -34.03 -88.32
C LEU A 8 11.02 -34.92 -88.72
N LEU A 9 10.51 -34.74 -89.93
CA LEU A 9 9.47 -35.59 -90.50
C LEU A 9 10.08 -36.75 -91.30
N GLY A 10 9.87 -37.97 -90.81
CA GLY A 10 10.10 -39.22 -91.54
C GLY A 10 8.81 -39.77 -92.15
N ARG A 11 8.91 -40.80 -93.00
CA ARG A 11 7.74 -41.42 -93.69
C ARG A 11 6.68 -41.98 -92.74
N HIS A 12 7.03 -42.32 -91.50
CA HIS A 12 6.14 -42.91 -90.50
C HIS A 12 6.25 -42.28 -89.10
N SER A 13 6.99 -41.18 -88.94
CA SER A 13 7.19 -40.56 -87.62
C SER A 13 7.50 -39.07 -87.72
N VAL A 14 6.99 -38.28 -86.77
CA VAL A 14 7.42 -36.91 -86.53
C VAL A 14 8.29 -36.93 -85.28
N GLN A 15 9.59 -36.67 -85.45
CA GLN A 15 10.53 -36.48 -84.34
C GLN A 15 10.76 -34.97 -84.16
N SER A 16 10.94 -34.52 -82.92
CA SER A 16 11.17 -33.11 -82.62
C SER A 16 12.45 -32.96 -81.80
N LEU A 17 13.37 -32.11 -82.25
CA LEU A 17 14.56 -31.78 -81.47
C LEU A 17 14.18 -30.66 -80.51
N VAL A 18 13.89 -31.04 -79.27
CA VAL A 18 13.56 -30.11 -78.20
C VAL A 18 14.88 -29.69 -77.54
N PRO A 19 15.20 -28.38 -77.45
CA PRO A 19 16.35 -27.96 -76.68
C PRO A 19 16.17 -28.40 -75.22
N ALA A 20 17.23 -28.93 -74.62
CA ALA A 20 17.19 -29.37 -73.22
C ALA A 20 16.72 -28.21 -72.34
N THR A 21 15.65 -28.43 -71.58
CA THR A 21 15.11 -27.42 -70.66
C THR A 21 16.15 -27.10 -69.60
N LEU A 22 16.15 -25.86 -69.09
CA LEU A 22 17.05 -25.44 -68.00
C LEU A 22 17.03 -26.41 -66.80
N ILE A 23 15.85 -26.90 -66.41
CA ILE A 23 15.70 -27.90 -65.34
C ILE A 23 16.52 -29.17 -65.64
N SER A 24 16.30 -29.80 -66.80
CA SER A 24 17.03 -31.00 -67.21
C SER A 24 18.55 -30.77 -67.34
N GLN A 25 18.98 -29.59 -67.80
CA GLN A 25 20.42 -29.26 -67.85
C GLN A 25 21.02 -29.16 -66.45
N VAL A 26 20.34 -28.48 -65.53
CA VAL A 26 20.76 -28.35 -64.13
C VAL A 26 20.75 -29.71 -63.44
N GLU A 27 19.70 -30.51 -63.59
CA GLU A 27 19.61 -31.85 -62.99
C GLU A 27 20.75 -32.76 -63.46
N SER A 28 21.07 -32.77 -64.75
CA SER A 28 22.22 -33.52 -65.28
C SER A 28 23.57 -33.03 -64.69
N LEU A 29 23.71 -31.73 -64.45
CA LEU A 29 24.89 -31.16 -63.78
C LEU A 29 24.95 -31.53 -62.30
N LEU A 30 23.81 -31.58 -61.60
CA LEU A 30 23.74 -32.00 -60.20
C LEU A 30 24.02 -33.51 -60.05
N GLU A 31 23.48 -34.36 -60.92
CA GLU A 31 23.78 -35.80 -60.96
C GLU A 31 25.27 -36.08 -61.23
N SER A 32 25.93 -35.22 -62.00
CA SER A 32 27.37 -35.31 -62.27
C SER A 32 28.25 -34.64 -61.21
N HIS A 33 27.68 -34.21 -60.08
CA HIS A 33 28.39 -33.52 -58.98
C HIS A 33 29.09 -32.22 -59.40
N ARG A 34 28.57 -31.52 -60.42
CA ARG A 34 29.09 -30.25 -60.94
C ARG A 34 28.24 -29.06 -60.50
N ILE A 35 28.12 -28.89 -59.19
CA ILE A 35 27.36 -27.80 -58.54
C ILE A 35 27.70 -26.39 -59.08
N PRO A 36 28.98 -25.95 -59.23
CA PRO A 36 29.27 -24.57 -59.61
C PRO A 36 28.75 -24.23 -61.01
N HIS A 37 28.78 -25.18 -61.95
CA HIS A 37 28.23 -24.97 -63.28
C HIS A 37 26.71 -24.91 -63.29
N ALA A 38 26.04 -25.63 -62.39
CA ALA A 38 24.59 -25.52 -62.20
C ALA A 38 24.21 -24.14 -61.63
N VAL A 39 24.98 -23.64 -60.64
CA VAL A 39 24.80 -22.30 -60.06
C VAL A 39 25.00 -21.21 -61.11
N ASP A 40 26.06 -21.30 -61.93
CA ASP A 40 26.34 -20.33 -62.98
C ASP A 40 25.18 -20.21 -63.98
N LEU A 41 24.53 -21.33 -64.35
CA LEU A 41 23.36 -21.33 -65.23
C LEU A 41 22.14 -20.70 -64.56
N ALA A 42 21.89 -21.02 -63.29
CA ALA A 42 20.80 -20.42 -62.53
C ALA A 42 20.97 -18.89 -62.37
N ASP A 43 22.18 -18.44 -62.02
CA ASP A 43 22.52 -17.03 -61.87
C ASP A 43 22.45 -16.25 -63.18
N GLN A 44 22.83 -16.87 -64.30
CA GLN A 44 22.68 -16.27 -65.63
C GLN A 44 21.21 -16.00 -65.96
N GLU A 45 20.32 -16.97 -65.71
CA GLU A 45 18.89 -16.79 -65.94
C GLU A 45 18.28 -15.77 -64.96
N ARG A 46 18.70 -15.76 -63.68
CA ARG A 46 18.28 -14.74 -62.72
C ARG A 46 18.68 -13.32 -63.14
N ARG A 47 19.93 -13.14 -63.60
CA ARG A 47 20.42 -11.84 -64.11
C ARG A 47 19.66 -11.42 -65.37
N ARG A 48 19.37 -12.38 -66.25
CA ARG A 48 18.55 -12.14 -67.45
C ARG A 48 17.15 -11.66 -67.08
N GLN A 49 16.51 -12.25 -66.07
CA GLN A 49 15.19 -11.82 -65.57
C GLN A 49 15.25 -10.41 -64.96
N LEU A 50 16.29 -10.07 -64.21
CA LEU A 50 16.43 -8.77 -63.54
C LEU A 50 16.79 -7.61 -64.48
N TYR A 51 17.69 -7.83 -65.45
CA TYR A 51 18.22 -6.76 -66.33
C TYR A 51 17.63 -6.77 -67.75
N GLY A 52 16.88 -7.83 -68.11
CA GLY A 52 16.37 -8.02 -69.46
C GLY A 52 15.13 -7.21 -69.83
N GLY A 53 14.51 -6.49 -68.88
CA GLY A 53 13.28 -5.72 -69.11
C GLY A 53 12.08 -6.57 -69.56
N VAL A 54 12.13 -7.88 -69.33
CA VAL A 54 11.08 -8.84 -69.66
C VAL A 54 10.13 -8.96 -68.46
N ASN A 55 8.82 -8.91 -68.69
CA ASN A 55 7.84 -9.22 -67.64
C ASN A 55 8.08 -10.64 -67.15
N ILE A 56 8.40 -10.78 -65.86
CA ILE A 56 8.66 -12.08 -65.23
C ILE A 56 7.36 -12.88 -65.25
N ASP A 57 7.34 -14.00 -65.97
CA ASP A 57 6.25 -14.96 -65.93
C ASP A 57 6.33 -15.76 -64.61
N GLU A 58 5.19 -16.00 -63.97
CA GLU A 58 5.11 -16.72 -62.68
C GLU A 58 5.75 -18.11 -62.79
N ALA A 59 5.55 -18.77 -63.94
CA ALA A 59 6.15 -20.07 -64.24
C ALA A 59 7.69 -20.03 -64.37
N GLU A 60 8.27 -18.91 -64.83
CA GLU A 60 9.73 -18.75 -64.90
C GLU A 60 10.34 -18.45 -63.53
N ALA A 61 9.59 -17.78 -62.66
CA ALA A 61 9.97 -17.58 -61.26
C ALA A 61 9.92 -18.91 -60.47
N ASP A 62 8.85 -19.69 -60.61
CA ASP A 62 8.71 -21.02 -60.00
C ASP A 62 9.80 -21.98 -60.47
N GLN A 63 10.14 -21.93 -61.77
CA GLN A 63 11.22 -22.72 -62.33
C GLN A 63 12.58 -22.37 -61.69
N LEU A 64 12.83 -21.09 -61.44
CA LEU A 64 14.06 -20.63 -60.80
C LEU A 64 14.09 -21.00 -59.30
N GLN A 65 12.94 -20.89 -58.60
CA GLN A 65 12.81 -21.35 -57.22
C GLN A 65 13.09 -22.84 -57.09
N TYR A 66 12.50 -23.67 -57.96
CA TYR A 66 12.78 -25.10 -58.05
C TYR A 66 14.28 -25.36 -58.19
N ILE A 67 14.93 -24.70 -59.16
CA ILE A 67 16.37 -24.89 -59.43
C ILE A 67 17.23 -24.56 -58.21
N TYR A 68 16.98 -23.43 -57.54
CA TYR A 68 17.75 -23.05 -56.36
C TYR A 68 17.49 -23.99 -55.17
N GLN A 69 16.26 -24.47 -54.96
CA GLN A 69 15.97 -25.49 -53.95
C GLN A 69 16.72 -26.81 -54.24
N ARG A 70 16.74 -27.26 -55.50
CA ARG A 70 17.49 -28.45 -55.96
C ARG A 70 18.99 -28.33 -55.71
N ILE A 71 19.58 -27.20 -56.11
CA ILE A 71 21.00 -26.90 -55.87
C ILE A 71 21.27 -26.89 -54.36
N GLY A 72 20.42 -26.22 -53.58
CA GLY A 72 20.56 -26.11 -52.14
C GLY A 72 20.55 -27.47 -51.42
N PHE A 73 19.60 -28.36 -51.74
CA PHE A 73 19.58 -29.71 -51.16
C PHE A 73 20.75 -30.59 -51.61
N GLN A 74 21.24 -30.41 -52.84
CA GLN A 74 22.46 -31.11 -53.28
C GLN A 74 23.70 -30.63 -52.49
N CYS A 75 23.87 -29.32 -52.31
CA CYS A 75 24.92 -28.75 -51.45
C CYS A 75 24.80 -29.26 -50.01
N PHE A 76 23.58 -29.35 -49.49
CA PHE A 76 23.29 -29.86 -48.14
C PHE A 76 23.71 -31.33 -47.98
N LYS A 77 23.40 -32.18 -48.96
CA LYS A 77 23.85 -33.59 -49.02
C LYS A 77 25.36 -33.73 -49.12
N GLU A 78 26.01 -32.80 -49.81
CA GLU A 78 27.46 -32.73 -49.96
C GLU A 78 28.17 -32.03 -48.78
N THR A 79 27.43 -31.63 -47.72
CA THR A 79 27.93 -30.93 -46.53
C THR A 79 28.54 -29.54 -46.80
N LEU A 80 28.20 -28.94 -47.94
CA LEU A 80 28.51 -27.54 -48.29
C LEU A 80 27.45 -26.61 -47.69
N PHE A 81 27.43 -26.50 -46.36
CA PHE A 81 26.34 -25.85 -45.64
C PHE A 81 26.18 -24.36 -45.99
N GLU A 82 27.25 -23.58 -46.05
CA GLU A 82 27.16 -22.13 -46.37
C GLU A 82 26.44 -21.86 -47.70
N ASP A 83 26.82 -22.58 -48.76
CA ASP A 83 26.22 -22.48 -50.09
C ASP A 83 24.79 -23.05 -50.10
N ALA A 84 24.56 -24.15 -49.37
CA ALA A 84 23.23 -24.73 -49.22
C ALA A 84 22.23 -23.72 -48.64
N GLY A 85 22.56 -23.09 -47.52
CA GLY A 85 21.68 -22.10 -46.89
C GLY A 85 21.42 -20.89 -47.79
N LYS A 86 22.42 -20.43 -48.55
CA LYS A 86 22.25 -19.34 -49.51
C LYS A 86 21.25 -19.71 -50.61
N HIS A 87 21.44 -20.86 -51.26
CA HIS A 87 20.60 -21.27 -52.39
C HIS A 87 19.19 -21.69 -51.94
N LEU A 88 19.04 -22.34 -50.78
CA LEU A 88 17.71 -22.64 -50.22
C LEU A 88 16.93 -21.35 -49.94
N PHE A 89 17.60 -20.30 -49.47
CA PHE A 89 16.95 -19.01 -49.20
C PHE A 89 16.51 -18.32 -50.50
N GLU A 90 17.37 -18.33 -51.52
CA GLU A 90 17.07 -17.81 -52.86
C GLU A 90 15.95 -18.59 -53.55
N GLY A 91 15.86 -19.89 -53.28
CA GLY A 91 14.81 -20.77 -53.75
C GLY A 91 13.48 -20.64 -52.98
N GLY A 92 13.41 -19.79 -51.95
CA GLY A 92 12.19 -19.57 -51.18
C GLY A 92 11.71 -20.80 -50.40
N LEU A 93 12.64 -21.65 -49.92
CA LEU A 93 12.27 -22.83 -49.13
C LEU A 93 11.51 -22.41 -47.85
N ASP A 94 10.49 -23.18 -47.47
CA ASP A 94 9.84 -23.03 -46.15
C ASP A 94 10.84 -23.40 -45.03
N PRO A 95 11.13 -22.48 -44.08
CA PRO A 95 12.02 -22.74 -42.95
C PRO A 95 11.71 -24.01 -42.15
N ARG A 96 10.44 -24.43 -42.08
CA ARG A 96 10.02 -25.64 -41.34
C ARG A 96 10.65 -26.91 -41.89
N VAL A 97 10.90 -26.96 -43.20
CA VAL A 97 11.54 -28.09 -43.88
C VAL A 97 13.00 -28.19 -43.45
N LEU A 98 13.74 -27.07 -43.44
CA LEU A 98 15.14 -27.08 -43.06
C LEU A 98 15.31 -27.37 -41.56
N VAL A 99 14.46 -26.78 -40.71
CA VAL A 99 14.42 -27.04 -39.26
C VAL A 99 14.11 -28.50 -38.94
N SER A 100 13.38 -29.21 -39.81
CA SER A 100 13.03 -30.63 -39.59
C SER A 100 14.25 -31.55 -39.46
N TYR A 101 15.39 -31.18 -40.07
CA TYR A 101 16.65 -31.91 -39.96
C TYR A 101 17.42 -31.66 -38.64
N PHE A 102 16.94 -30.73 -37.81
CA PHE A 102 17.54 -30.38 -36.52
C PHE A 102 16.60 -30.78 -35.38
N PRO A 103 16.48 -32.09 -35.06
CA PRO A 103 15.52 -32.57 -34.06
C PRO A 103 15.69 -31.92 -32.68
N ASN A 104 16.93 -31.63 -32.29
CA ASN A 104 17.26 -30.97 -31.01
C ASN A 104 16.72 -29.54 -30.91
N LEU A 105 16.55 -28.86 -32.05
CA LEU A 105 16.05 -27.48 -32.10
C LEU A 105 14.54 -27.44 -32.39
N ARG A 106 14.03 -28.41 -33.16
CA ARG A 106 12.62 -28.52 -33.51
C ARG A 106 11.72 -28.82 -32.30
N GLY A 107 12.05 -29.79 -31.45
CA GLY A 107 11.14 -30.21 -30.38
C GLY A 107 9.74 -30.58 -30.92
N GLU A 108 8.68 -30.10 -30.26
CA GLU A 108 7.28 -30.30 -30.65
C GLU A 108 6.74 -29.20 -31.60
N LEU A 109 7.60 -28.36 -32.18
CA LEU A 109 7.19 -27.18 -32.97
C LEU A 109 6.49 -27.50 -34.30
N ASN A 110 6.64 -28.71 -34.83
CA ASN A 110 5.88 -29.14 -36.01
C ASN A 110 5.02 -30.34 -35.61
N GLY A 111 3.70 -30.18 -35.70
CA GLY A 111 2.72 -31.22 -35.42
C GLY A 111 2.80 -32.39 -36.41
N VAL A 112 2.23 -33.54 -36.02
CA VAL A 112 2.20 -34.75 -36.87
C VAL A 112 1.41 -34.53 -38.17
N ASP A 113 0.52 -33.52 -38.19
CA ASP A 113 -0.35 -33.20 -39.32
C ASP A 113 0.13 -32.00 -40.16
N ASP A 114 1.32 -31.46 -39.88
CA ASP A 114 1.84 -30.30 -40.61
C ASP A 114 2.34 -30.68 -42.00
N THR A 115 1.56 -30.35 -43.03
CA THR A 115 1.93 -30.53 -44.43
C THR A 115 2.53 -29.24 -45.00
N VAL A 116 3.67 -29.36 -45.69
CA VAL A 116 4.32 -28.24 -46.39
C VAL A 116 4.21 -28.45 -47.89
N ASP A 117 3.79 -27.41 -48.61
CA ASP A 117 3.75 -27.42 -50.07
C ASP A 117 5.18 -27.38 -50.64
N MET A 118 5.53 -28.38 -51.45
CA MET A 118 6.85 -28.53 -52.05
C MET A 118 6.74 -29.03 -53.48
N PHE A 119 7.67 -28.62 -54.35
CA PHE A 119 7.78 -29.18 -55.69
C PHE A 119 8.11 -30.68 -55.63
N GLY A 120 7.34 -31.51 -56.35
CA GLY A 120 7.52 -32.97 -56.32
C GLY A 120 8.96 -33.43 -56.64
N GLY A 121 9.61 -32.82 -57.63
CA GLY A 121 11.00 -33.14 -57.97
C GLY A 121 12.03 -32.74 -56.90
N VAL A 122 11.73 -31.72 -56.08
CA VAL A 122 12.56 -31.36 -54.91
C VAL A 122 12.38 -32.43 -53.83
N ALA A 123 11.14 -32.80 -53.51
CA ALA A 123 10.83 -33.82 -52.51
C ALA A 123 11.49 -35.18 -52.84
N GLU A 124 11.53 -35.58 -54.12
CA GLU A 124 12.13 -36.84 -54.55
C GLU A 124 13.65 -36.95 -54.31
N HIS A 125 14.38 -35.83 -54.25
CA HIS A 125 15.84 -35.88 -53.98
C HIS A 125 16.27 -35.10 -52.75
N MET A 126 15.33 -34.84 -51.86
CA MET A 126 15.60 -34.49 -50.49
C MET A 126 16.45 -35.61 -49.84
N PRO A 127 17.44 -35.29 -48.99
CA PRO A 127 18.22 -36.30 -48.29
C PRO A 127 17.31 -37.31 -47.55
N PRO A 128 17.52 -38.63 -47.73
CA PRO A 128 16.72 -39.66 -47.07
C PRO A 128 17.01 -39.77 -45.57
N GLU A 129 18.12 -39.22 -45.10
CA GLU A 129 18.50 -39.19 -43.69
C GLU A 129 17.54 -38.31 -42.86
N SER A 130 17.37 -38.62 -41.59
CA SER A 130 16.38 -37.94 -40.73
C SER A 130 16.94 -36.72 -39.98
N SER A 131 18.26 -36.60 -39.89
CA SER A 131 18.93 -35.50 -39.18
C SER A 131 20.22 -35.06 -39.87
N VAL A 132 20.64 -33.81 -39.62
CA VAL A 132 21.93 -33.29 -40.12
C VAL A 132 23.11 -34.14 -39.65
N GLU A 133 23.04 -34.66 -38.43
CA GLU A 133 24.06 -35.58 -37.91
C GLU A 133 24.21 -36.85 -38.75
N GLU A 134 23.09 -37.41 -39.20
CA GLU A 134 23.08 -38.56 -40.08
C GLU A 134 23.58 -38.23 -41.49
N ILE A 135 23.22 -37.06 -42.02
CA ILE A 135 23.70 -36.57 -43.33
C ILE A 135 25.23 -36.43 -43.30
N ILE A 136 25.77 -35.79 -42.26
CA ILE A 136 27.22 -35.65 -42.07
C ILE A 136 27.86 -37.03 -41.93
N ALA A 137 27.29 -37.92 -41.13
CA ALA A 137 27.81 -39.27 -40.95
C ALA A 137 27.80 -40.08 -42.25
N ALA A 138 26.75 -39.98 -43.06
CA ALA A 138 26.62 -40.66 -44.35
C ALA A 138 27.64 -40.12 -45.36
N ASN A 139 27.83 -38.80 -45.42
CA ASN A 139 28.83 -38.16 -46.28
C ASN A 139 30.26 -38.61 -45.90
N LEU A 140 30.57 -38.62 -44.60
CA LEU A 140 31.88 -39.07 -44.12
C LEU A 140 32.14 -40.55 -44.42
N VAL A 141 31.13 -41.40 -44.27
CA VAL A 141 31.24 -42.81 -44.67
C VAL A 141 31.47 -42.93 -46.18
N ARG A 142 30.75 -42.17 -47.00
CA ARG A 142 30.89 -42.20 -48.47
C ARG A 142 32.29 -41.81 -48.95
N ASN A 143 32.90 -40.82 -48.32
CA ASN A 143 34.17 -40.24 -48.79
C ASN A 143 35.40 -40.87 -48.13
N TYR A 144 35.28 -41.46 -46.94
CA TYR A 144 36.43 -41.88 -46.13
C TYR A 144 36.36 -43.34 -45.64
N SER A 145 35.25 -44.05 -45.77
CA SER A 145 35.17 -45.49 -45.44
C SER A 145 35.77 -46.36 -46.55
N PRO A 146 36.48 -47.47 -46.24
CA PRO A 146 36.82 -48.02 -44.92
C PRO A 146 38.20 -47.58 -44.38
N HIS A 147 38.74 -46.47 -44.86
CA HIS A 147 40.17 -46.14 -44.71
C HIS A 147 40.57 -45.52 -43.35
N LEU A 148 39.65 -45.42 -42.39
CA LEU A 148 39.92 -44.96 -41.01
C LEU A 148 39.58 -46.03 -39.96
N SER A 149 40.53 -46.33 -39.07
CA SER A 149 40.37 -47.20 -37.91
C SER A 149 40.00 -46.41 -36.65
N PRO A 150 39.24 -46.98 -35.68
CA PRO A 150 38.58 -48.29 -35.70
C PRO A 150 37.29 -48.33 -36.55
N ASN A 151 36.57 -47.20 -36.67
CA ASN A 151 35.41 -47.02 -37.55
C ASN A 151 35.34 -45.55 -37.99
N THR A 152 34.95 -45.25 -39.23
CA THR A 152 34.81 -43.86 -39.78
C THR A 152 33.84 -42.98 -38.96
N ARG A 153 32.98 -43.56 -38.11
CA ARG A 153 32.08 -42.83 -37.22
C ARG A 153 32.71 -42.45 -35.86
N GLU A 154 33.69 -43.23 -35.41
CA GLU A 154 34.25 -43.15 -34.05
C GLU A 154 35.71 -42.72 -34.04
N ALA A 155 36.36 -42.65 -35.20
CA ALA A 155 37.74 -42.20 -35.28
C ALA A 155 37.85 -40.72 -34.82
N PRO A 156 38.91 -40.36 -34.08
CA PRO A 156 39.03 -39.05 -33.46
C PRO A 156 39.05 -37.91 -34.48
N SER A 157 39.75 -38.08 -35.60
CA SER A 157 39.79 -37.09 -36.70
C SER A 157 38.43 -36.84 -37.35
N THR A 158 37.64 -37.90 -37.56
CA THR A 158 36.26 -37.78 -38.08
C THR A 158 35.31 -37.21 -37.03
N SER A 159 35.58 -37.39 -35.74
CA SER A 159 34.77 -36.81 -34.67
C SER A 159 34.95 -35.29 -34.55
N GLU A 160 36.18 -34.79 -34.73
CA GLU A 160 36.46 -33.34 -34.77
C GLU A 160 35.85 -32.71 -36.01
N LEU A 161 36.03 -33.34 -37.18
CA LEU A 161 35.44 -32.88 -38.43
C LEU A 161 33.91 -32.86 -38.34
N ARG A 162 33.28 -33.89 -37.76
CA ARG A 162 31.82 -33.91 -37.52
C ARG A 162 31.38 -32.75 -36.64
N LYS A 163 32.12 -32.40 -35.59
CA LYS A 163 31.81 -31.23 -34.75
C LYS A 163 31.90 -29.92 -35.54
N ILE A 164 32.93 -29.76 -36.37
CA ILE A 164 33.10 -28.57 -37.22
C ILE A 164 31.95 -28.46 -38.22
N LEU A 165 31.58 -29.56 -38.89
CA LEU A 165 30.45 -29.59 -39.82
C LEU A 165 29.12 -29.33 -39.14
N LEU A 166 28.94 -29.79 -37.91
CA LEU A 166 27.75 -29.47 -37.10
C LEU A 166 27.66 -27.99 -36.77
N ILE A 167 28.78 -27.37 -36.36
CA ILE A 167 28.84 -25.91 -36.12
C ILE A 167 28.52 -25.16 -37.42
N ALA A 168 29.12 -25.58 -38.56
CA ALA A 168 28.85 -24.96 -39.85
C ALA A 168 27.37 -25.11 -40.29
N ALA A 169 26.73 -26.23 -39.97
CA ALA A 169 25.30 -26.43 -40.23
C ALA A 169 24.41 -25.57 -39.32
N GLU A 170 24.77 -25.40 -38.04
CA GLU A 170 24.08 -24.50 -37.11
C GLU A 170 24.24 -23.03 -37.50
N ASP A 171 25.46 -22.60 -37.89
CA ASP A 171 25.74 -21.24 -38.38
C ASP A 171 24.97 -20.94 -39.68
N MET A 172 24.90 -21.93 -40.58
CA MET A 172 24.08 -21.85 -41.79
C MET A 172 22.60 -21.67 -41.46
N LEU A 173 22.07 -22.47 -40.53
CA LEU A 173 20.68 -22.39 -40.10
C LEU A 173 20.39 -21.02 -39.46
N GLU A 174 21.28 -20.53 -38.60
CA GLU A 174 21.17 -19.20 -38.00
C GLU A 174 21.13 -18.10 -39.08
N ALA A 175 22.08 -18.12 -40.02
CA ALA A 175 22.15 -17.14 -41.10
C ALA A 175 20.91 -17.19 -42.02
N TYR A 176 20.42 -18.40 -42.29
CA TYR A 176 19.19 -18.64 -43.05
C TYR A 176 17.97 -18.03 -42.35
N LEU A 177 17.76 -18.37 -41.08
CA LEU A 177 16.60 -17.90 -40.30
C LEU A 177 16.64 -16.39 -40.07
N ARG A 178 17.82 -15.79 -39.85
CA ARG A 178 17.99 -14.33 -39.79
C ARG A 178 17.55 -13.66 -41.09
N LYS A 179 17.92 -14.22 -42.24
CA LYS A 179 17.49 -13.70 -43.55
C LYS A 179 15.99 -13.86 -43.76
N CYS A 180 15.40 -14.98 -43.34
CA CYS A 180 13.94 -15.18 -43.37
C CYS A 180 13.21 -14.13 -42.52
N ARG A 181 13.70 -13.83 -41.32
CA ARG A 181 13.16 -12.77 -40.46
C ARG A 181 13.27 -11.39 -41.10
N THR A 182 14.43 -11.04 -41.67
CA THR A 182 14.60 -9.76 -42.37
C THR A 182 13.68 -9.63 -43.58
N ARG A 183 13.50 -10.71 -44.36
CA ARG A 183 12.54 -10.76 -45.49
C ARG A 183 11.11 -10.52 -44.99
N ARG A 184 10.70 -11.21 -43.93
CA ARG A 184 9.39 -11.01 -43.28
C ARG A 184 9.16 -9.55 -42.86
N VAL A 185 10.15 -8.89 -42.28
CA VAL A 185 10.00 -7.48 -41.85
C VAL A 185 9.76 -6.56 -43.06
N LEU A 186 10.47 -6.78 -44.16
CA LEU A 186 10.30 -6.01 -45.42
C LEU A 186 8.95 -6.28 -46.09
N GLU A 187 8.50 -7.54 -46.11
CA GLU A 187 7.22 -7.94 -46.68
C GLU A 187 6.04 -7.38 -45.88
N ASN A 188 6.09 -7.43 -44.54
CA ASN A 188 5.04 -6.86 -43.70
C ASN A 188 4.92 -5.34 -43.80
N GLN A 189 6.04 -4.63 -44.02
CA GLN A 189 6.03 -3.19 -44.31
C GLN A 189 5.35 -2.88 -45.65
N SER A 190 5.42 -3.81 -46.60
CA SER A 190 4.87 -3.65 -47.95
C SER A 190 3.41 -4.10 -48.05
N ALA A 191 2.98 -5.07 -47.23
CA ALA A 191 1.70 -5.78 -47.36
C ALA A 191 0.57 -5.32 -46.41
N GLY A 192 0.71 -4.18 -45.72
CA GLY A 192 -0.41 -3.57 -44.99
C GLY A 192 -0.90 -4.33 -43.74
N GLY A 193 -0.10 -5.23 -43.17
CA GLY A 193 -0.27 -5.74 -41.81
C GLY A 193 -1.22 -6.92 -41.58
N SER A 194 -1.75 -7.58 -42.62
CA SER A 194 -2.53 -8.81 -42.44
C SER A 194 -1.71 -10.06 -42.76
N THR A 195 -1.27 -10.79 -41.74
CA THR A 195 -0.57 -12.06 -41.88
C THR A 195 -1.57 -13.23 -41.99
N PRO A 196 -1.52 -14.06 -43.04
CA PRO A 196 -2.29 -15.30 -43.11
C PRO A 196 -1.83 -16.33 -42.05
N ALA A 197 -2.76 -17.15 -41.55
CA ALA A 197 -2.50 -18.12 -40.46
C ALA A 197 -1.34 -19.08 -40.75
N ASN A 198 -1.23 -19.62 -41.96
CA ASN A 198 -0.11 -20.53 -42.33
C ASN A 198 1.28 -19.87 -42.21
N GLN A 199 1.37 -18.54 -42.31
CA GLN A 199 2.63 -17.82 -42.13
C GLN A 199 2.93 -17.55 -40.64
N GLN A 200 1.93 -17.56 -39.76
CA GLN A 200 2.18 -17.43 -38.32
C GLN A 200 2.92 -18.63 -37.75
N ASP A 201 2.59 -19.84 -38.20
CA ASP A 201 3.27 -21.07 -37.80
C ASP A 201 4.72 -21.08 -38.32
N GLU A 202 4.94 -20.66 -39.57
CA GLU A 202 6.28 -20.44 -40.12
C GLU A 202 7.09 -19.47 -39.24
N TYR A 203 6.48 -18.35 -38.86
CA TYR A 203 7.13 -17.32 -38.06
C TYR A 203 7.42 -17.80 -36.64
N ALA A 204 6.53 -18.60 -36.07
CA ALA A 204 6.73 -19.17 -34.74
C ALA A 204 7.93 -20.13 -34.72
N VAL A 205 8.08 -20.97 -35.75
CA VAL A 205 9.23 -21.86 -35.88
C VAL A 205 10.52 -21.06 -36.04
N VAL A 206 10.53 -20.03 -36.89
CA VAL A 206 11.71 -19.18 -37.11
C VAL A 206 12.15 -18.48 -35.81
N ASP A 207 11.23 -17.79 -35.14
CA ASP A 207 11.54 -17.02 -33.92
C ASP A 207 11.94 -17.94 -32.76
N THR A 208 11.27 -19.08 -32.59
CA THR A 208 11.56 -20.04 -31.51
C THR A 208 12.91 -20.72 -31.70
N VAL A 209 13.25 -21.16 -32.91
CA VAL A 209 14.54 -21.80 -33.20
C VAL A 209 15.69 -20.80 -33.09
N LEU A 210 15.50 -19.55 -33.53
CA LEU A 210 16.51 -18.49 -33.35
C LEU A 210 16.84 -18.25 -31.88
N VAL A 211 15.84 -18.26 -30.99
CA VAL A 211 16.07 -18.13 -29.54
C VAL A 211 16.87 -19.32 -29.01
N LYS A 212 16.51 -20.55 -29.39
CA LYS A 212 17.25 -21.76 -28.99
C LYS A 212 18.71 -21.70 -29.45
N LEU A 213 18.96 -21.22 -30.67
CA LEU A 213 20.32 -21.03 -31.21
C LEU A 213 21.09 -19.96 -30.44
N PHE A 214 20.49 -18.77 -30.21
CA PHE A 214 21.15 -17.69 -29.46
C PHE A 214 21.43 -18.05 -28.01
N ALA A 215 20.54 -18.83 -27.38
CA ALA A 215 20.75 -19.35 -26.03
C ALA A 215 21.98 -20.27 -25.98
N ARG A 216 22.08 -21.22 -26.91
CA ARG A 216 23.21 -22.16 -26.98
C ARG A 216 24.53 -21.51 -27.41
N SER A 217 24.47 -20.47 -28.25
CA SER A 217 25.66 -19.73 -28.69
C SER A 217 26.04 -18.57 -27.75
N GLU A 218 25.35 -18.42 -26.61
CA GLU A 218 25.54 -17.33 -25.63
C GLU A 218 25.51 -15.90 -26.23
N LYS A 219 24.76 -15.71 -27.33
CA LYS A 219 24.62 -14.40 -28.01
C LYS A 219 23.55 -13.54 -27.34
N THR A 220 23.79 -13.12 -26.08
CA THR A 220 22.79 -12.42 -25.25
C THR A 220 22.27 -11.12 -25.88
N LYS A 221 23.13 -10.34 -26.55
CA LYS A 221 22.72 -9.10 -27.24
C LYS A 221 21.70 -9.33 -28.36
N ASP A 222 21.93 -10.36 -29.16
CA ASP A 222 21.05 -10.70 -30.28
C ASP A 222 19.73 -11.30 -29.76
N LEU A 223 19.78 -12.03 -28.64
CA LEU A 223 18.59 -12.52 -27.94
C LEU A 223 17.72 -11.38 -27.43
N TYR A 224 18.27 -10.40 -26.71
CA TYR A 224 17.48 -9.26 -26.22
C TYR A 224 16.95 -8.38 -27.36
N ALA A 225 17.73 -8.19 -28.44
CA ALA A 225 17.25 -7.50 -29.63
C ALA A 225 16.04 -8.22 -30.25
N LEU A 226 16.06 -9.56 -30.25
CA LEU A 226 14.96 -10.39 -30.74
C LEU A 226 13.70 -10.25 -29.89
N LEU A 227 13.84 -10.17 -28.56
CA LEU A 227 12.74 -10.05 -27.57
C LEU A 227 12.09 -8.66 -27.55
N GLN A 228 12.82 -7.62 -27.95
CA GLN A 228 12.28 -6.25 -28.05
C GLN A 228 11.41 -6.04 -29.30
N GLU A 229 11.61 -6.88 -30.33
CA GLU A 229 10.85 -6.87 -31.58
C GLU A 229 9.59 -7.76 -31.50
N PRO A 230 8.55 -7.51 -32.34
CA PRO A 230 7.35 -8.34 -32.37
C PRO A 230 7.65 -9.76 -32.88
N HIS A 231 7.58 -10.72 -31.97
CA HIS A 231 7.93 -12.13 -32.19
C HIS A 231 6.76 -13.10 -31.93
N TYR A 232 6.85 -14.31 -32.48
CA TYR A 232 5.87 -15.40 -32.28
C TYR A 232 6.47 -16.60 -31.51
N ILE A 233 7.13 -16.36 -30.39
CA ILE A 233 7.86 -17.42 -29.66
C ILE A 233 6.90 -18.38 -28.93
N VAL A 234 7.18 -19.67 -29.03
CA VAL A 234 6.50 -20.74 -28.28
C VAL A 234 7.25 -21.01 -26.97
N LEU A 235 6.69 -20.57 -25.84
CA LEU A 235 7.35 -20.63 -24.52
C LEU A 235 7.73 -22.04 -24.03
N PRO A 236 6.86 -23.07 -24.09
CA PRO A 236 7.17 -24.38 -23.50
C PRO A 236 8.46 -25.01 -24.03
N GLU A 237 8.77 -24.72 -25.29
CA GLU A 237 9.94 -25.22 -26.01
C GLU A 237 11.24 -24.47 -25.66
N VAL A 238 11.12 -23.23 -25.21
CA VAL A 238 12.25 -22.34 -24.92
C VAL A 238 12.59 -22.35 -23.43
N GLU A 239 11.59 -22.59 -22.56
CA GLU A 239 11.74 -22.61 -21.10
C GLU A 239 12.89 -23.55 -20.67
N THR A 240 12.95 -24.77 -21.21
CA THR A 240 13.98 -25.76 -20.85
C THR A 240 15.39 -25.31 -21.26
N MET A 241 15.54 -24.82 -22.49
CA MET A 241 16.83 -24.40 -23.05
C MET A 241 17.38 -23.14 -22.37
N LEU A 242 16.54 -22.17 -22.00
CA LEU A 242 16.99 -20.98 -21.29
C LEU A 242 17.43 -21.30 -19.85
N VAL A 243 16.76 -22.24 -19.18
CA VAL A 243 17.16 -22.72 -17.84
C VAL A 243 18.48 -23.48 -17.90
N GLU A 244 18.68 -24.37 -18.87
CA GLU A 244 19.95 -25.10 -19.04
C GLU A 244 21.13 -24.18 -19.31
N ASN A 245 20.92 -23.11 -20.10
CA ASN A 245 21.95 -22.13 -20.44
C ASN A 245 22.09 -20.99 -19.39
N GLY A 246 21.29 -20.99 -18.33
CA GLY A 246 21.38 -20.00 -17.24
C GLY A 246 20.93 -18.58 -17.61
N GLN A 247 20.14 -18.39 -18.68
CA GLN A 247 19.67 -17.09 -19.16
C GLN A 247 18.28 -16.78 -18.59
N TYR A 248 18.23 -16.40 -17.31
CA TYR A 248 16.97 -16.24 -16.56
C TYR A 248 16.26 -14.91 -16.85
N ASN A 249 17.00 -13.84 -17.16
CA ASN A 249 16.42 -12.54 -17.48
C ASN A 249 15.60 -12.56 -18.78
N ALA A 250 16.12 -13.19 -19.84
CA ALA A 250 15.38 -13.40 -21.09
C ALA A 250 14.07 -14.16 -20.87
N LEU A 251 14.10 -15.15 -19.98
CA LEU A 251 12.91 -15.94 -19.61
C LEU A 251 11.92 -15.09 -18.79
N CYS A 252 12.39 -14.18 -17.93
CA CYS A 252 11.54 -13.22 -17.23
C CYS A 252 10.82 -12.26 -18.18
N GLU A 253 11.54 -11.69 -19.16
CA GLU A 253 10.95 -10.80 -20.16
C GLU A 253 9.86 -11.52 -20.97
N LEU A 254 10.12 -12.76 -21.39
CA LEU A 254 9.17 -13.60 -22.10
C LEU A 254 7.88 -13.86 -21.30
N HIS A 255 8.01 -14.25 -20.02
CA HIS A 255 6.83 -14.45 -19.17
C HIS A 255 6.07 -13.15 -18.88
N GLN A 256 6.77 -12.02 -18.78
CA GLN A 256 6.16 -10.71 -18.60
C GLN A 256 5.33 -10.29 -19.81
N GLN A 257 5.82 -10.51 -21.03
CA GLN A 257 5.12 -10.17 -22.26
C GLN A 257 3.87 -11.04 -22.49
N MET A 258 3.94 -12.33 -22.14
CA MET A 258 2.83 -13.28 -22.29
C MET A 258 1.81 -13.25 -21.15
N GLY A 259 2.07 -12.50 -20.07
CA GLY A 259 1.15 -12.35 -18.93
C GLY A 259 1.13 -13.54 -17.96
N ASN A 260 2.13 -14.42 -18.01
CA ASN A 260 2.25 -15.58 -17.12
C ASN A 260 2.88 -15.17 -15.78
N HIS A 261 2.11 -14.49 -14.94
CA HIS A 261 2.58 -13.88 -13.69
C HIS A 261 3.05 -14.89 -12.63
N ASP A 262 2.40 -16.05 -12.52
CA ASP A 262 2.71 -17.05 -11.48
C ASP A 262 4.12 -17.62 -11.66
N LYS A 263 4.42 -18.10 -12.87
CA LYS A 263 5.74 -18.64 -13.23
C LYS A 263 6.84 -17.58 -13.06
N LEU A 264 6.60 -16.35 -13.53
CA LEU A 264 7.55 -15.23 -13.40
C LEU A 264 7.98 -15.00 -11.95
N LEU A 265 7.02 -14.99 -11.03
CA LEU A 265 7.29 -14.78 -9.61
C LEU A 265 8.01 -15.98 -8.98
N GLU A 266 7.77 -17.21 -9.47
CA GLU A 266 8.55 -18.40 -9.06
C GLU A 266 10.00 -18.34 -9.54
N ILE A 267 10.27 -17.80 -10.72
CA ILE A 267 11.63 -17.61 -11.24
C ILE A 267 12.38 -16.58 -10.38
N TRP A 268 11.75 -15.44 -10.09
CA TRP A 268 12.34 -14.46 -9.16
C TRP A 268 12.50 -15.02 -7.76
N ALA A 269 11.59 -15.87 -7.30
CA ALA A 269 11.73 -16.54 -6.01
C ALA A 269 12.98 -17.43 -5.94
N LYS A 270 13.26 -18.19 -6.99
CA LYS A 270 14.47 -19.02 -7.11
C LYS A 270 15.74 -18.19 -7.22
N LEU A 271 15.69 -17.05 -7.90
CA LEU A 271 16.80 -16.07 -7.94
C LEU A 271 17.06 -15.46 -6.55
N ILE A 272 16.02 -15.14 -5.79
CA ILE A 272 16.12 -14.56 -4.44
C ILE A 272 16.59 -15.59 -3.42
N ASP A 273 16.15 -16.85 -3.54
CA ASP A 273 16.60 -17.96 -2.69
C ASP A 273 18.04 -18.41 -3.00
N GLY A 274 18.64 -17.86 -4.06
CA GLY A 274 20.02 -18.12 -4.49
C GLY A 274 20.20 -19.47 -5.19
N GLU A 275 19.12 -20.11 -5.62
CA GLU A 275 19.17 -21.33 -6.45
C GLU A 275 19.65 -20.99 -7.86
N TRP A 276 19.29 -19.81 -8.35
CA TRP A 276 19.69 -19.27 -9.65
C TRP A 276 20.45 -17.95 -9.46
N SER A 277 21.45 -17.70 -10.29
CA SER A 277 22.21 -16.45 -10.32
C SER A 277 22.33 -15.97 -11.76
N ASP A 278 21.90 -14.74 -12.01
CA ASP A 278 22.01 -14.09 -13.31
C ASP A 278 22.77 -12.77 -13.13
N GLU A 279 23.81 -12.53 -13.93
CA GLU A 279 24.61 -11.30 -13.87
C GLU A 279 23.82 -10.07 -14.35
N ASP A 280 22.79 -10.29 -15.19
CA ASP A 280 21.96 -9.22 -15.74
C ASP A 280 20.91 -8.71 -14.71
N ILE A 281 20.65 -9.46 -13.62
CA ILE A 281 19.68 -9.09 -12.58
C ILE A 281 20.41 -8.69 -11.29
N SER A 282 20.74 -7.39 -11.17
CA SER A 282 21.43 -6.86 -9.98
C SER A 282 20.55 -6.75 -8.72
N ASP A 283 19.22 -6.61 -8.86
CA ASP A 283 18.27 -6.56 -7.73
C ASP A 283 16.95 -7.29 -8.06
N PRO A 284 16.88 -8.61 -7.80
CA PRO A 284 15.68 -9.40 -8.09
C PRO A 284 14.50 -9.06 -7.15
N VAL A 285 14.78 -8.61 -5.92
CA VAL A 285 13.73 -8.26 -4.94
C VAL A 285 13.04 -6.96 -5.35
N GLY A 286 13.82 -5.93 -5.70
CA GLY A 286 13.29 -4.67 -6.19
C GLY A 286 12.45 -4.84 -7.45
N ALA A 287 12.94 -5.64 -8.42
CA ALA A 287 12.20 -5.95 -9.65
C ALA A 287 10.85 -6.62 -9.36
N MET A 288 10.83 -7.62 -8.47
CA MET A 288 9.61 -8.30 -8.05
C MET A 288 8.60 -7.36 -7.37
N VAL A 289 9.07 -6.49 -6.48
CA VAL A 289 8.23 -5.51 -5.77
C VAL A 289 7.62 -4.48 -6.73
N VAL A 290 8.43 -3.93 -7.65
CA VAL A 290 7.97 -2.97 -8.66
C VAL A 290 6.94 -3.62 -9.58
N TYR A 291 7.16 -4.87 -9.99
CA TYR A 291 6.23 -5.59 -10.84
C TYR A 291 4.88 -5.83 -10.16
N LEU A 292 4.89 -6.34 -8.92
CA LEU A 292 3.68 -6.54 -8.14
C LEU A 292 2.95 -5.24 -7.82
N HIS A 293 3.67 -4.13 -7.62
CA HIS A 293 3.07 -2.81 -7.47
C HIS A 293 2.34 -2.39 -8.75
N ASN A 294 3.00 -2.48 -9.90
CA ASN A 294 2.42 -2.15 -11.20
C ASN A 294 1.19 -3.02 -11.53
N LEU A 295 1.20 -4.31 -11.16
CA LEU A 295 0.03 -5.18 -11.31
C LEU A 295 -1.15 -4.72 -10.45
N ASN A 296 -0.90 -4.21 -9.25
CA ASN A 296 -1.95 -3.70 -8.37
C ASN A 296 -2.48 -2.30 -8.77
N GLU A 297 -1.72 -1.53 -9.53
CA GLU A 297 -2.14 -0.20 -10.05
C GLU A 297 -2.95 -0.29 -11.34
N ARG A 298 -2.96 -1.44 -12.04
CA ARG A 298 -3.75 -1.62 -13.26
C ARG A 298 -5.26 -1.47 -12.99
N PRO A 299 -6.02 -0.86 -13.93
CA PRO A 299 -7.46 -0.63 -13.77
C PRO A 299 -8.25 -1.95 -13.69
N ASP A 300 -7.73 -3.03 -14.26
CA ASP A 300 -8.28 -4.39 -14.20
C ASP A 300 -7.87 -5.08 -12.91
N LYS A 301 -8.26 -4.52 -11.76
CA LYS A 301 -7.99 -5.09 -10.44
C LYS A 301 -8.75 -6.40 -10.26
N SER A 302 -8.18 -7.49 -10.74
CA SER A 302 -8.70 -8.83 -10.48
C SER A 302 -8.34 -9.28 -9.05
N ALA A 303 -9.28 -9.96 -8.38
CA ALA A 303 -9.04 -10.58 -7.08
C ALA A 303 -7.83 -11.53 -7.11
N THR A 304 -7.56 -12.15 -8.26
CA THR A 304 -6.42 -13.05 -8.48
C THR A 304 -5.07 -12.34 -8.27
N TYR A 305 -4.90 -11.11 -8.77
CA TYR A 305 -3.66 -10.35 -8.59
C TYR A 305 -3.44 -9.92 -7.14
N THR A 306 -4.52 -9.59 -6.42
CA THR A 306 -4.42 -9.28 -4.99
C THR A 306 -4.09 -10.50 -4.14
N GLN A 307 -4.58 -11.69 -4.50
CA GLN A 307 -4.21 -12.96 -3.86
C GLN A 307 -2.76 -13.34 -4.16
N LEU A 308 -2.31 -13.12 -5.40
CA LEU A 308 -0.93 -13.34 -5.82
C LEU A 308 0.04 -12.43 -5.03
N THR A 309 -0.32 -11.14 -4.95
CA THR A 309 0.40 -10.15 -4.14
C THR A 309 0.47 -10.58 -2.67
N GLN A 310 -0.63 -11.09 -2.11
CA GLN A 310 -0.66 -11.59 -0.73
C GLN A 310 0.26 -12.81 -0.53
N LYS A 311 0.17 -13.81 -1.42
CA LYS A 311 1.01 -15.02 -1.37
C LYS A 311 2.49 -14.66 -1.37
N TRP A 312 2.91 -13.80 -2.29
CA TRP A 312 4.31 -13.42 -2.44
C TRP A 312 4.78 -12.42 -1.39
N ALA A 313 3.90 -11.56 -0.88
CA ALA A 313 4.25 -10.73 0.27
C ALA A 313 4.46 -11.56 1.54
N LEU A 314 3.59 -12.55 1.81
CA LEU A 314 3.77 -13.52 2.89
C LEU A 314 5.09 -14.27 2.73
N TRP A 315 5.42 -14.68 1.50
CA TRP A 315 6.70 -15.31 1.19
C TRP A 315 7.91 -14.38 1.43
N LEU A 316 7.84 -13.10 1.06
CA LEU A 316 8.89 -12.10 1.32
C LEU A 316 9.06 -11.78 2.82
N MET A 317 8.01 -11.97 3.63
CA MET A 317 8.03 -11.75 5.07
C MET A 317 8.73 -12.85 5.87
N HIS A 318 9.09 -13.96 5.24
CA HIS A 318 9.87 -15.02 5.88
C HIS A 318 11.23 -14.49 6.36
N GLU A 319 11.66 -14.96 7.54
CA GLU A 319 12.76 -14.39 8.35
C GLU A 319 14.12 -14.29 7.64
N LYS A 320 14.34 -15.11 6.61
CA LYS A 320 15.60 -15.16 5.83
C LYS A 320 15.70 -14.13 4.69
N ARG A 321 14.64 -13.34 4.44
CA ARG A 321 14.52 -12.47 3.26
C ARG A 321 14.41 -11.00 3.67
N VAL A 322 13.37 -10.29 3.21
CA VAL A 322 13.20 -8.84 3.43
C VAL A 322 11.81 -8.54 3.99
N PRO A 323 11.61 -8.65 5.31
CA PRO A 323 10.29 -8.52 5.92
C PRO A 323 9.69 -7.12 5.81
N LYS A 324 10.53 -6.08 5.72
CA LYS A 324 10.09 -4.69 5.59
C LYS A 324 9.44 -4.40 4.23
N GLU A 325 9.94 -4.99 3.17
CA GLU A 325 9.44 -4.77 1.81
C GLU A 325 8.18 -5.57 1.53
N GLY A 326 8.11 -6.81 1.99
CA GLY A 326 6.88 -7.62 1.94
C GLY A 326 5.72 -6.94 2.67
N LEU A 327 5.96 -6.37 3.86
CA LEU A 327 4.95 -5.61 4.58
C LEU A 327 4.53 -4.33 3.84
N LYS A 328 5.50 -3.56 3.31
CA LYS A 328 5.22 -2.35 2.54
C LYS A 328 4.34 -2.65 1.33
N LEU A 329 4.62 -3.75 0.64
CA LEU A 329 3.84 -4.20 -0.52
C LEU A 329 2.40 -4.59 -0.16
N LEU A 330 2.18 -5.26 0.98
CA LEU A 330 0.81 -5.49 1.50
C LEU A 330 0.09 -4.19 1.83
N ILE A 331 0.77 -3.27 2.50
CA ILE A 331 0.22 -1.95 2.86
C ILE A 331 -0.17 -1.16 1.62
N SER A 332 0.70 -1.11 0.61
CA SER A 332 0.47 -0.38 -0.65
C SER A 332 -0.63 -1.01 -1.51
N SER A 333 -0.71 -2.35 -1.58
CA SER A 333 -1.76 -3.04 -2.34
C SER A 333 -3.17 -2.79 -1.78
N ARG A 334 -3.27 -2.51 -0.47
CA ARG A 334 -4.53 -2.26 0.23
C ARG A 334 -4.81 -0.77 0.47
N SER A 335 -3.82 0.13 0.32
CA SER A 335 -4.05 1.58 0.38
C SER A 335 -4.80 2.05 -0.87
N SER A 336 -6.13 2.09 -0.81
CA SER A 336 -6.93 2.75 -1.84
C SER A 336 -6.58 4.26 -1.87
N PRO A 337 -6.38 4.88 -3.05
CA PRO A 337 -5.93 6.28 -3.19
C PRO A 337 -6.91 7.32 -2.61
N ALA A 338 -8.10 6.92 -2.17
CA ALA A 338 -9.15 7.84 -1.71
C ALA A 338 -8.99 8.37 -0.27
N ARG A 339 -8.03 7.90 0.53
CA ARG A 339 -7.98 8.25 1.98
C ARG A 339 -6.69 8.89 2.49
N THR A 340 -5.62 8.97 1.69
CA THR A 340 -4.30 9.41 2.16
C THR A 340 -4.04 10.91 2.02
N SER A 341 -4.85 11.66 1.26
CA SER A 341 -4.73 13.12 1.24
C SER A 341 -5.65 13.77 2.28
N GLY A 342 -5.07 14.33 3.35
CA GLY A 342 -5.74 15.20 4.32
C GLY A 342 -6.30 16.52 3.73
N ARG A 343 -6.48 16.62 2.41
CA ARG A 343 -7.28 17.66 1.76
C ARG A 343 -8.65 17.06 1.48
N ARG A 344 -9.64 17.43 2.30
CA ARG A 344 -11.05 17.33 1.88
C ARG A 344 -11.16 18.07 0.54
N PRO A 345 -11.51 17.43 -0.58
CA PRO A 345 -12.00 18.20 -1.71
C PRO A 345 -13.28 18.88 -1.24
N ALA A 346 -13.39 20.19 -1.45
CA ALA A 346 -14.63 20.91 -1.27
C ALA A 346 -15.65 20.33 -2.26
N ARG A 347 -16.36 19.29 -1.84
CA ARG A 347 -17.44 18.67 -2.60
C ARG A 347 -18.74 19.03 -1.92
N HIS A 348 -19.59 19.69 -2.70
CA HIS A 348 -20.93 20.15 -2.36
C HIS A 348 -21.68 19.16 -1.44
N GLN A 349 -22.27 19.74 -0.39
CA GLN A 349 -23.33 19.12 0.40
C GLN A 349 -24.44 18.71 -0.56
N ASN A 350 -24.53 17.41 -0.88
CA ASN A 350 -25.74 16.67 -1.26
C ASN A 350 -25.29 15.35 -1.91
N ASN A 351 -24.88 14.40 -1.06
CA ASN A 351 -25.20 12.98 -1.19
C ASN A 351 -24.59 12.26 0.02
N LYS A 352 -25.46 11.85 0.93
CA LYS A 352 -25.15 11.00 2.08
C LYS A 352 -24.78 9.62 1.52
N SER A 353 -23.50 9.39 1.22
CA SER A 353 -23.03 8.05 0.85
C SER A 353 -23.24 7.14 2.06
N ILE A 354 -24.27 6.30 1.98
CA ILE A 354 -24.53 5.22 2.93
C ILE A 354 -23.32 4.28 2.83
N SER A 355 -22.50 4.23 3.87
CA SER A 355 -21.50 3.17 4.04
C SER A 355 -22.26 1.86 4.14
N ASN A 356 -22.04 0.94 3.20
CA ASN A 356 -22.68 -0.38 3.23
C ASN A 356 -21.96 -1.21 4.32
N PRO A 357 -22.62 -1.55 5.44
CA PRO A 357 -21.97 -2.25 6.55
C PRO A 357 -21.47 -3.65 6.17
N ASP A 358 -22.08 -4.28 5.17
CA ASP A 358 -21.75 -5.64 4.72
C ASP A 358 -20.39 -5.72 3.98
N SER A 359 -19.98 -4.65 3.27
CA SER A 359 -18.68 -4.64 2.59
C SER A 359 -17.51 -4.45 3.55
N ASP A 360 -17.71 -3.67 4.62
CA ASP A 360 -16.68 -3.45 5.63
C ASP A 360 -16.44 -4.70 6.48
N ALA A 361 -17.48 -5.49 6.77
CA ALA A 361 -17.38 -6.74 7.53
C ALA A 361 -16.59 -7.85 6.80
N HIS A 362 -16.78 -7.99 5.47
CA HIS A 362 -16.01 -8.94 4.66
C HIS A 362 -14.52 -8.56 4.59
N LEU A 363 -14.21 -7.27 4.47
CA LEU A 363 -12.82 -6.78 4.45
C LEU A 363 -12.14 -6.97 5.81
N ASP A 364 -12.84 -6.68 6.91
CA ASP A 364 -12.33 -6.91 8.27
C ASP A 364 -12.04 -8.41 8.53
N ALA A 365 -12.83 -9.33 7.95
CA ALA A 365 -12.58 -10.77 8.04
C ALA A 365 -11.34 -11.21 7.25
N GLU A 366 -11.12 -10.67 6.04
CA GLU A 366 -9.89 -10.91 5.28
C GLU A 366 -8.65 -10.37 5.99
N ASP A 367 -8.75 -9.18 6.57
CA ASP A 367 -7.63 -8.57 7.30
C ASP A 367 -7.28 -9.38 8.56
N LYS A 368 -8.27 -9.98 9.23
CA LYS A 368 -8.06 -10.92 10.35
C LYS A 368 -7.34 -12.20 9.89
N ASN A 369 -7.75 -12.78 8.76
CA ASN A 369 -7.11 -13.97 8.20
C ASN A 369 -5.65 -13.68 7.79
N LEU A 370 -5.40 -12.53 7.18
CA LEU A 370 -4.04 -12.09 6.83
C LEU A 370 -3.20 -11.84 8.07
N LEU A 371 -3.75 -11.22 9.10
CA LEU A 371 -3.03 -11.01 10.37
C LEU A 371 -2.62 -12.35 10.98
N PHE A 372 -3.51 -13.35 10.97
CA PHE A 372 -3.17 -14.69 11.43
C PHE A 372 -2.00 -15.30 10.62
N ALA A 373 -2.05 -15.21 9.29
CA ALA A 373 -0.96 -15.69 8.42
C ALA A 373 0.37 -14.93 8.65
N ILE A 374 0.32 -13.61 8.83
CA ILE A 374 1.52 -12.79 9.12
C ILE A 374 2.10 -13.18 10.47
N ARG A 375 1.25 -13.45 11.47
CA ARG A 375 1.68 -13.82 12.82
C ARG A 375 2.45 -15.14 12.85
N GLU A 376 2.03 -16.13 12.05
CA GLU A 376 2.74 -17.41 11.93
C GLU A 376 4.14 -17.23 11.34
N ILE A 377 4.31 -16.28 10.42
CA ILE A 377 5.57 -16.05 9.72
C ILE A 377 6.50 -15.11 10.49
N ASN A 378 5.98 -13.97 10.94
CA ASN A 378 6.75 -12.94 11.63
C ASN A 378 5.88 -12.13 12.63
N PRO A 379 6.09 -12.30 13.95
CA PRO A 379 5.30 -11.60 14.96
C PRO A 379 5.56 -10.08 14.99
N THR A 380 6.76 -9.62 14.62
CA THR A 380 7.09 -8.18 14.60
C THR A 380 6.42 -7.45 13.43
N ALA A 381 6.32 -8.11 12.27
CA ALA A 381 5.60 -7.59 11.11
C ALA A 381 4.09 -7.52 11.38
N ALA A 382 3.54 -8.49 12.14
CA ALA A 382 2.15 -8.49 12.55
C ALA A 382 1.79 -7.24 13.38
N LEU A 383 2.68 -6.78 14.28
CA LEU A 383 2.47 -5.55 15.05
C LEU A 383 2.47 -4.28 14.18
N GLN A 384 3.34 -4.23 13.17
CA GLN A 384 3.37 -3.12 12.22
C GLN A 384 2.14 -3.12 11.30
N TYR A 385 1.64 -4.29 10.92
CA TYR A 385 0.40 -4.43 10.17
C TYR A 385 -0.82 -4.01 11.01
N LEU A 386 -0.89 -4.42 12.28
CA LEU A 386 -1.90 -3.96 13.24
C LEU A 386 -1.91 -2.42 13.36
N GLU A 387 -0.73 -1.81 13.45
CA GLU A 387 -0.59 -0.35 13.48
C GLU A 387 -1.14 0.30 12.19
N TYR A 388 -0.89 -0.30 11.02
CA TYR A 388 -1.47 0.15 9.75
C TYR A 388 -3.01 0.06 9.75
N LEU A 389 -3.58 -1.06 10.20
CA LEU A 389 -5.02 -1.27 10.26
C LEU A 389 -5.73 -0.21 11.13
N ILE A 390 -5.12 0.13 12.26
CA ILE A 390 -5.66 1.10 13.22
C ILE A 390 -5.48 2.54 12.72
N LEU A 391 -4.27 2.91 12.27
CA LEU A 391 -3.92 4.30 12.00
C LEU A 391 -4.33 4.77 10.60
N GLN A 392 -4.12 3.96 9.56
CA GLN A 392 -4.33 4.37 8.17
C GLN A 392 -5.69 3.95 7.63
N ARG A 393 -6.14 2.72 7.93
CA ARG A 393 -7.46 2.25 7.51
C ARG A 393 -8.59 2.66 8.46
N GLY A 394 -8.28 2.79 9.75
CA GLY A 394 -9.24 3.17 10.78
C GLY A 394 -10.28 2.08 11.04
N SER A 395 -9.84 0.81 11.13
CA SER A 395 -10.72 -0.29 11.53
C SER A 395 -11.34 0.01 12.91
N LYS A 396 -12.58 -0.43 13.12
CA LYS A 396 -13.32 -0.23 14.38
C LYS A 396 -13.48 -1.53 15.18
N ALA A 397 -12.87 -2.62 14.73
CA ALA A 397 -13.00 -3.91 15.39
C ALA A 397 -12.35 -3.89 16.78
N ARG A 398 -13.14 -4.16 17.82
CA ARG A 398 -12.69 -4.18 19.22
C ARG A 398 -11.53 -5.15 19.45
N ASP A 399 -11.56 -6.30 18.77
CA ASP A 399 -10.55 -7.36 18.90
C ASP A 399 -9.16 -6.88 18.45
N ILE A 400 -9.08 -6.17 17.32
CA ILE A 400 -7.83 -5.64 16.75
C ILE A 400 -7.21 -4.60 17.68
N HIS A 401 -8.05 -3.71 18.22
CA HIS A 401 -7.62 -2.70 19.18
C HIS A 401 -7.18 -3.34 20.51
N MET A 402 -7.84 -4.42 20.95
CA MET A 402 -7.47 -5.15 22.16
C MET A 402 -6.13 -5.89 21.98
N GLU A 403 -5.95 -6.61 20.88
CA GLU A 403 -4.71 -7.34 20.57
C GLU A 403 -3.52 -6.37 20.51
N TYR A 404 -3.69 -5.25 19.81
CA TYR A 404 -2.66 -4.21 19.76
C TYR A 404 -2.39 -3.58 21.14
N ALA A 405 -3.42 -3.31 21.94
CA ALA A 405 -3.25 -2.82 23.32
C ALA A 405 -2.37 -3.77 24.14
N THR A 406 -2.70 -5.07 24.09
CA THR A 406 -1.97 -6.09 24.84
C THR A 406 -0.54 -6.23 24.36
N ALA A 407 -0.30 -6.23 23.05
CA ALA A 407 1.05 -6.34 22.50
C ALA A 407 1.93 -5.13 22.83
N CYS A 408 1.38 -3.91 22.76
CA CYS A 408 2.13 -2.71 23.15
C CYS A 408 2.50 -2.72 24.64
N ILE A 409 1.63 -3.24 25.51
CA ILE A 409 1.92 -3.40 26.94
C ILE A 409 2.95 -4.49 27.16
N ASP A 410 2.81 -5.65 26.51
CA ASP A 410 3.76 -6.76 26.64
C ASP A 410 5.15 -6.36 26.14
N GLU A 411 5.26 -5.58 25.06
CA GLU A 411 6.51 -5.00 24.58
C GLU A 411 7.12 -4.06 25.63
N LEU A 412 6.32 -3.15 26.20
CA LEU A 412 6.75 -2.25 27.27
C LEU A 412 7.19 -3.00 28.53
N MET A 413 6.48 -4.06 28.91
CA MET A 413 6.82 -4.91 30.04
C MET A 413 8.09 -5.73 29.77
N GLY A 414 8.28 -6.21 28.55
CA GLY A 414 9.50 -6.91 28.12
C GLY A 414 10.74 -6.04 28.30
N PHE A 415 10.67 -4.75 27.92
CA PHE A 415 11.76 -3.80 28.16
C PHE A 415 12.00 -3.53 29.66
N LEU A 416 10.95 -3.52 30.48
CA LEU A 416 11.07 -3.30 31.92
C LEU A 416 11.61 -4.52 32.68
N GLN A 417 11.31 -5.74 32.21
CA GLN A 417 11.78 -6.98 32.83
C GLN A 417 13.17 -7.41 32.34
N GLY A 418 13.51 -7.12 31.08
CA GLY A 418 14.78 -7.51 30.47
C GLY A 418 15.98 -6.67 30.91
N GLU A 419 15.80 -5.37 31.17
CA GLU A 419 16.89 -4.44 31.48
C GLU A 419 16.63 -3.62 32.75
N GLU A 420 17.23 -4.03 33.89
CA GLU A 420 17.12 -3.28 35.16
C GLU A 420 17.57 -1.80 35.05
N GLY A 421 18.43 -1.48 34.07
CA GLY A 421 18.88 -0.12 33.80
C GLY A 421 17.76 0.83 33.38
N ILE A 422 16.78 0.33 32.61
CA ILE A 422 15.64 1.12 32.12
C ILE A 422 14.69 1.46 33.26
N GLU A 423 14.37 0.48 34.13
CA GLU A 423 13.50 0.71 35.28
C GLU A 423 14.10 1.78 36.22
N LYS A 424 15.42 1.71 36.46
CA LYS A 424 16.16 2.69 37.27
C LYS A 424 16.16 4.07 36.60
N LEU A 425 16.40 4.15 35.29
CA LEU A 425 16.38 5.39 34.52
C LEU A 425 15.01 6.08 34.58
N TRP A 426 13.93 5.35 34.28
CA TRP A 426 12.58 5.89 34.27
C TRP A 426 12.13 6.33 35.66
N ARG A 427 12.51 5.57 36.70
CA ARG A 427 12.27 5.95 38.09
C ARG A 427 13.04 7.22 38.47
N ALA A 428 14.31 7.32 38.10
CA ALA A 428 15.11 8.52 38.34
C ALA A 428 14.52 9.76 37.66
N LYS A 429 14.01 9.61 36.42
CA LYS A 429 13.33 10.70 35.69
C LYS A 429 12.00 11.10 36.33
N ALA A 430 11.18 10.14 36.76
CA ALA A 430 9.93 10.43 37.49
C ALA A 430 10.22 11.16 38.81
N SER A 431 11.20 10.68 39.59
CA SER A 431 11.62 11.34 40.83
C SER A 431 12.22 12.72 40.59
N SER A 432 13.04 12.89 39.53
CA SER A 432 13.61 14.19 39.17
C SER A 432 12.52 15.18 38.77
N TYR A 433 11.52 14.75 38.00
CA TYR A 433 10.40 15.61 37.63
C TYR A 433 9.58 16.03 38.85
N PHE A 434 9.25 15.07 39.73
CA PHE A 434 8.50 15.34 40.96
C PHE A 434 9.23 16.35 41.86
N SER A 435 10.55 16.19 42.02
CA SER A 435 11.40 17.12 42.79
C SER A 435 11.57 18.47 42.11
N SER A 436 11.73 18.52 40.78
CA SER A 436 11.85 19.78 40.03
C SER A 436 10.53 20.58 40.00
N SER A 437 9.40 19.88 39.90
CA SER A 437 8.06 20.46 40.04
C SER A 437 7.91 21.13 41.41
N SER A 438 8.48 20.51 42.45
CA SER A 438 8.51 21.05 43.82
C SER A 438 9.53 22.18 44.02
N SER A 439 10.67 22.18 43.32
CA SER A 439 11.74 23.19 43.50
C SER A 439 11.54 24.46 42.68
N SER A 440 10.80 24.42 41.58
CA SER A 440 10.48 25.61 40.78
C SER A 440 9.60 26.64 41.53
N SER A 441 9.00 26.22 42.66
CA SER A 441 8.23 27.05 43.58
C SER A 441 9.03 27.70 44.72
N SER A 442 10.30 27.33 44.95
CA SER A 442 11.07 27.79 46.12
C SER A 442 12.02 28.98 45.88
N SER A 443 12.17 29.46 44.63
CA SER A 443 13.12 30.53 44.31
C SER A 443 12.54 31.96 44.28
N SER A 444 11.32 32.19 44.78
CA SER A 444 10.73 33.53 44.88
C SER A 444 10.80 34.10 46.30
N SER A 445 12.01 34.32 46.82
CA SER A 445 12.23 35.02 48.10
C SER A 445 12.75 36.46 47.95
N SER A 446 12.64 37.07 46.76
CA SER A 446 12.94 38.49 46.60
C SER A 446 11.90 39.24 45.77
N LYS A 447 11.60 40.44 46.26
CA LYS A 447 10.65 41.46 45.82
C LYS A 447 10.22 41.38 44.34
N SER A 448 8.91 41.50 44.15
CA SER A 448 8.14 41.74 42.91
C SER A 448 7.97 40.54 41.94
N PRO A 449 6.72 40.22 41.53
CA PRO A 449 6.45 39.18 40.56
C PRO A 449 6.73 39.71 39.15
N ALA A 450 7.96 39.57 38.69
CA ALA A 450 8.28 39.74 37.28
C ALA A 450 7.78 38.50 36.52
N VAL A 451 6.82 38.72 35.62
CA VAL A 451 6.27 37.74 34.67
C VAL A 451 7.39 37.27 33.75
N THR A 452 8.02 36.13 34.07
CA THR A 452 8.74 35.34 33.07
C THR A 452 7.88 34.15 32.66
N SER A 453 7.61 34.10 31.37
CA SER A 453 6.55 33.35 30.70
C SER A 453 6.98 31.94 30.28
N SER A 454 7.33 31.06 31.22
CA SER A 454 7.43 29.62 30.92
C SER A 454 6.60 28.82 31.91
N ALA A 455 5.40 28.42 31.49
CA ALA A 455 4.61 27.43 32.22
C ALA A 455 5.44 26.13 32.40
N PRO A 456 5.26 25.39 33.50
CA PRO A 456 5.95 24.11 33.66
C PRO A 456 5.52 23.15 32.56
N LEU A 457 6.50 22.46 31.98
CA LEU A 457 6.31 21.44 30.96
C LEU A 457 5.58 20.22 31.57
N PRO A 458 4.51 19.70 30.95
CA PRO A 458 3.87 18.44 31.36
C PRO A 458 4.85 17.27 31.39
N PHE A 459 4.65 16.30 32.30
CA PHE A 459 5.57 15.19 32.53
C PHE A 459 5.91 14.42 31.26
N ILE A 460 4.92 14.14 30.42
CA ILE A 460 5.13 13.41 29.16
C ILE A 460 6.05 14.17 28.18
N SER A 461 5.97 15.50 28.14
CA SER A 461 6.83 16.35 27.31
C SER A 461 8.25 16.46 27.87
N TYR A 462 8.39 16.46 29.20
CA TYR A 462 9.67 16.36 29.88
C TYR A 462 10.32 14.99 29.63
N PHE A 463 9.53 13.91 29.70
CA PHE A 463 10.01 12.57 29.41
C PHE A 463 10.48 12.46 27.95
N ALA A 464 9.68 12.94 27.00
CA ALA A 464 10.04 12.92 25.58
C ALA A 464 11.29 13.75 25.25
N SER A 465 11.52 14.88 25.91
CA SER A 465 12.68 15.75 25.62
C SER A 465 13.96 15.34 26.36
N THR A 466 13.86 14.76 27.56
CA THR A 466 15.04 14.51 28.41
C THR A 466 15.53 13.06 28.39
N THR A 467 14.79 12.14 27.76
CA THR A 467 15.24 10.75 27.57
C THR A 467 15.88 10.58 26.20
N PRO A 468 17.05 9.91 26.12
CA PRO A 468 17.70 9.63 24.84
C PRO A 468 16.79 8.76 23.96
N ASP A 469 16.86 8.93 22.65
CA ASP A 469 16.07 8.10 21.75
C ASP A 469 16.49 6.63 21.88
N SER A 470 15.51 5.79 22.17
CA SER A 470 15.70 4.38 22.51
C SER A 470 14.41 3.61 22.18
N PRO A 471 14.50 2.32 21.85
CA PRO A 471 13.31 1.52 21.54
C PRO A 471 12.31 1.52 22.71
N SER A 472 12.79 1.49 23.95
CA SER A 472 11.95 1.55 25.16
C SER A 472 11.22 2.89 25.33
N LYS A 473 11.87 4.03 25.03
CA LYS A 473 11.20 5.34 24.99
C LYS A 473 10.09 5.37 23.95
N ARG A 474 10.37 4.88 22.73
CA ARG A 474 9.38 4.83 21.64
C ARG A 474 8.20 3.92 22.01
N ALA A 475 8.44 2.76 22.61
CA ALA A 475 7.39 1.87 23.11
C ALA A 475 6.50 2.54 24.17
N ARG A 476 7.09 3.28 25.13
CA ARG A 476 6.33 4.03 26.15
C ARG A 476 5.49 5.17 25.57
N LEU A 477 6.05 5.95 24.65
CA LEU A 477 5.28 7.02 24.02
C LEU A 477 4.17 6.47 23.11
N LYS A 478 4.47 5.39 22.37
CA LYS A 478 3.51 4.70 21.50
C LYS A 478 2.33 4.11 22.29
N THR A 479 2.61 3.40 23.39
CA THR A 479 1.57 2.88 24.30
C THR A 479 0.69 4.01 24.85
N LEU A 480 1.28 5.09 25.37
CA LEU A 480 0.54 6.24 25.90
C LEU A 480 -0.36 6.90 24.83
N LEU A 481 0.17 7.12 23.63
CA LEU A 481 -0.60 7.69 22.52
C LEU A 481 -1.75 6.76 22.11
N PHE A 482 -1.50 5.46 21.99
CA PHE A 482 -2.55 4.50 21.65
C PHE A 482 -3.66 4.43 22.70
N LEU A 483 -3.31 4.28 23.98
CA LEU A 483 -4.28 4.18 25.08
C LEU A 483 -5.14 5.44 25.20
N GLN A 484 -4.56 6.61 24.93
CA GLN A 484 -5.26 7.89 24.95
C GLN A 484 -6.23 8.05 23.77
N VAL A 485 -5.78 7.70 22.56
CA VAL A 485 -6.50 7.98 21.32
C VAL A 485 -7.56 6.90 21.02
N SER A 486 -7.28 5.64 21.32
CA SER A 486 -8.22 4.55 21.18
C SER A 486 -9.22 4.52 22.35
N GLY A 487 -10.46 4.14 22.07
CA GLY A 487 -11.49 3.83 23.09
C GLY A 487 -12.17 2.48 22.85
N LEU A 488 -11.64 1.68 21.92
CA LEU A 488 -12.24 0.45 21.42
C LEU A 488 -11.54 -0.80 21.98
N TYR A 489 -10.96 -0.72 23.18
CA TYR A 489 -10.32 -1.85 23.87
C TYR A 489 -10.90 -2.02 25.27
N ASP A 490 -10.69 -3.18 25.88
CA ASP A 490 -11.12 -3.43 27.25
C ASP A 490 -10.15 -2.79 28.25
N VAL A 491 -10.58 -1.69 28.85
CA VAL A 491 -9.76 -0.88 29.76
C VAL A 491 -9.45 -1.62 31.06
N SER A 492 -10.39 -2.43 31.56
CA SER A 492 -10.23 -3.23 32.79
C SER A 492 -9.11 -4.24 32.65
N VAL A 493 -9.14 -5.03 31.57
CA VAL A 493 -8.15 -6.09 31.33
C VAL A 493 -6.74 -5.52 31.17
N VAL A 494 -6.62 -4.41 30.44
CA VAL A 494 -5.35 -3.69 30.26
C VAL A 494 -4.82 -3.16 31.60
N LYS A 495 -5.69 -2.59 32.44
CA LYS A 495 -5.32 -2.08 33.77
C LYS A 495 -4.83 -3.18 34.69
N GLU A 496 -5.56 -4.30 34.78
CA GLU A 496 -5.16 -5.45 35.59
C GLU A 496 -3.80 -6.00 35.15
N ARG A 497 -3.53 -6.03 33.84
CA ARG A 497 -2.22 -6.47 33.31
C ARG A 497 -1.08 -5.56 33.76
N ILE A 498 -1.27 -4.24 33.74
CA ILE A 498 -0.26 -3.28 34.24
C ILE A 498 -0.06 -3.42 35.75
N LEU A 499 -1.14 -3.57 36.53
CA LEU A 499 -1.06 -3.73 37.98
C LEU A 499 -0.37 -5.04 38.37
N SER A 500 -0.80 -6.16 37.78
CA SER A 500 -0.21 -7.49 38.02
C SER A 500 1.28 -7.53 37.69
N ALA A 501 1.71 -6.83 36.63
CA ALA A 501 3.11 -6.76 36.25
C ALA A 501 3.93 -5.79 37.11
N SER A 502 3.30 -4.77 37.71
CA SER A 502 3.93 -3.90 38.70
C SER A 502 4.13 -4.58 40.07
N ASP A 503 3.32 -5.59 40.37
CA ASP A 503 3.31 -6.39 41.61
C ASP A 503 4.16 -7.68 41.54
N GLY A 504 5.11 -7.77 40.61
CA GLY A 504 5.97 -8.95 40.43
C GLY A 504 6.73 -9.41 41.70
N PRO A 505 7.11 -10.70 41.79
CA PRO A 505 7.50 -11.41 43.04
C PRO A 505 8.81 -10.95 43.71
N SER A 506 9.47 -9.90 43.22
CA SER A 506 10.78 -9.42 43.70
C SER A 506 10.70 -8.28 44.73
N LYS A 507 9.50 -7.86 45.16
CA LYS A 507 9.36 -6.73 46.12
C LYS A 507 8.68 -7.13 47.43
N THR A 508 9.15 -8.22 48.04
CA THR A 508 9.02 -8.44 49.49
C THR A 508 10.01 -7.56 50.25
N ALA A 509 9.84 -6.24 50.21
CA ALA A 509 10.46 -5.33 51.15
C ALA A 509 9.50 -4.17 51.38
N LYS A 510 9.14 -3.97 52.65
CA LYS A 510 8.21 -2.96 53.18
C LYS A 510 8.61 -1.53 52.79
N GLY A 511 8.35 -1.14 51.55
CA GLY A 511 8.47 0.21 51.04
C GLY A 511 7.43 0.38 49.94
N LYS A 512 6.40 1.21 50.19
CA LYS A 512 5.42 1.65 49.19
C LYS A 512 6.16 2.40 48.07
N HIS A 513 6.72 1.69 47.09
CA HIS A 513 7.31 2.33 45.93
C HIS A 513 6.19 2.76 44.98
N LYS A 514 6.19 4.03 44.57
CA LYS A 514 5.22 4.60 43.62
C LYS A 514 5.21 3.80 42.30
N PRO A 515 4.04 3.59 41.66
CA PRO A 515 3.96 2.86 40.39
C PRO A 515 4.74 3.59 39.29
N LEU A 516 5.54 2.86 38.51
CA LEU A 516 6.40 3.43 37.45
C LEU A 516 5.60 3.95 36.24
N LEU A 517 4.42 3.35 36.03
CA LEU A 517 3.50 3.61 34.92
C LEU A 517 2.26 4.38 35.39
N SER A 518 2.45 5.33 36.31
CA SER A 518 1.38 6.15 36.88
C SER A 518 0.63 6.96 35.82
N LEU A 519 1.32 7.54 34.82
CA LEU A 519 0.65 8.28 33.75
C LEU A 519 -0.25 7.37 32.89
N GLU A 520 0.22 6.17 32.57
CA GLU A 520 -0.52 5.15 31.83
C GLU A 520 -1.78 4.71 32.62
N LEU A 521 -1.64 4.50 33.93
CA LEU A 521 -2.77 4.21 34.83
C LEU A 521 -3.76 5.36 34.90
N ALA A 522 -3.30 6.61 34.94
CA ALA A 522 -4.17 7.79 34.93
C ALA A 522 -4.99 7.87 33.63
N VAL A 523 -4.41 7.53 32.47
CA VAL A 523 -5.14 7.47 31.19
C VAL A 523 -6.21 6.38 31.22
N LEU A 524 -5.92 5.21 31.81
CA LEU A 524 -6.90 4.12 31.91
C LEU A 524 -8.03 4.44 32.88
N GLU A 525 -7.71 4.98 34.07
CA GLU A 525 -8.72 5.42 35.05
C GLU A 525 -9.60 6.54 34.50
N SER A 526 -9.05 7.42 33.64
CA SER A 526 -9.85 8.44 32.99
C SER A 526 -10.87 7.83 32.04
N LYS A 527 -10.52 6.76 31.33
CA LYS A 527 -11.43 6.03 30.42
C LYS A 527 -12.50 5.23 31.17
N LEU A 528 -12.25 4.86 32.43
CA LEU A 528 -13.25 4.26 33.33
C LEU A 528 -14.17 5.29 34.00
N GLY A 529 -13.91 6.59 33.84
CA GLY A 529 -14.69 7.66 34.48
C GLY A 529 -14.30 7.93 35.94
N ASN A 530 -13.24 7.30 36.45
CA ASN A 530 -12.77 7.46 37.84
C ASN A 530 -11.96 8.75 38.01
N HIS A 531 -12.60 9.91 37.86
CA HIS A 531 -11.92 11.21 37.85
C HIS A 531 -11.09 11.49 39.11
N ARG A 532 -11.54 11.05 40.28
CA ARG A 532 -10.79 11.22 41.54
C ARG A 532 -9.46 10.45 41.52
N ALA A 533 -9.47 9.19 41.09
CA ALA A 533 -8.26 8.37 40.98
C ALA A 533 -7.25 8.96 39.99
N VAL A 534 -7.72 9.53 38.87
CA VAL A 534 -6.87 10.24 37.89
C VAL A 534 -6.16 11.43 38.54
N LEU A 535 -6.90 12.28 39.25
CA LEU A 535 -6.34 13.46 39.91
C LEU A 535 -5.37 13.07 41.02
N GLU A 536 -5.69 12.03 41.79
CA GLU A 536 -4.78 11.50 42.82
C GLU A 536 -3.50 10.94 42.20
N CYS A 537 -3.59 10.23 41.09
CA CYS A 537 -2.43 9.70 40.37
C CYS A 537 -1.55 10.83 39.78
N LEU A 538 -2.16 11.81 39.09
CA LEU A 538 -1.42 12.93 38.50
C LEU A 538 -0.75 13.82 39.55
N VAL A 539 -1.41 14.07 40.68
CA VAL A 539 -0.89 14.98 41.71
C VAL A 539 0.04 14.26 42.69
N ARG A 540 -0.34 13.09 43.24
CA ARG A 540 0.44 12.40 44.28
C ARG A 540 1.58 11.54 43.70
N GLU A 541 1.35 10.92 42.54
CA GLU A 541 2.32 9.98 41.96
C GLU A 541 3.23 10.65 40.94
N VAL A 542 2.67 11.37 39.96
CA VAL A 542 3.43 12.04 38.89
C VAL A 542 3.95 13.43 39.32
N GLY A 543 3.17 14.17 40.10
CA GLY A 543 3.48 15.56 40.48
C GLY A 543 3.25 16.58 39.35
N ASP A 544 2.37 16.25 38.40
CA ASP A 544 2.05 17.09 37.24
C ASP A 544 0.73 17.85 37.45
N GLY A 545 0.83 18.97 38.15
CA GLY A 545 -0.31 19.87 38.37
C GLY A 545 -0.83 20.52 37.09
N VAL A 546 0.00 20.66 36.05
CA VAL A 546 -0.39 21.27 34.77
C VAL A 546 -1.28 20.31 33.97
N SER A 547 -0.92 19.03 33.92
CA SER A 547 -1.79 18.00 33.31
C SER A 547 -3.08 17.80 34.10
N ALA A 548 -3.04 17.87 35.44
CA ALA A 548 -4.24 17.82 36.26
C ALA A 548 -5.18 19.01 36.00
N GLU A 549 -4.65 20.23 35.91
CA GLU A 549 -5.41 21.42 35.51
C GLU A 549 -5.99 21.29 34.09
N ALA A 550 -5.17 20.82 33.13
CA ALA A 550 -5.59 20.61 31.76
C ALA A 550 -6.69 19.55 31.63
N TYR A 551 -6.69 18.51 32.47
CA TYR A 551 -7.74 17.50 32.54
C TYR A 551 -9.08 18.07 33.03
N CYS A 552 -9.05 18.92 34.06
CA CYS A 552 -10.25 19.56 34.61
C CYS A 552 -10.84 20.64 33.69
N THR A 553 -9.99 21.34 32.94
CA THR A 553 -10.36 22.51 32.13
C THR A 553 -10.51 22.22 30.64
N GLY A 554 -9.97 21.10 30.17
CA GLY A 554 -10.01 20.74 28.76
C GLY A 554 -11.44 20.71 28.24
N ASN A 555 -11.70 21.45 27.16
CA ASN A 555 -12.98 21.48 26.41
C ASN A 555 -13.27 20.15 25.68
N ASN A 556 -12.78 19.03 26.19
CA ASN A 556 -12.92 17.73 25.57
C ASN A 556 -14.30 17.17 25.90
N ARG A 557 -15.05 16.78 24.87
CA ARG A 557 -16.30 16.05 25.06
C ARG A 557 -16.00 14.77 25.87
N PRO A 558 -16.84 14.43 26.85
CA PRO A 558 -16.72 13.15 27.54
C PRO A 558 -16.74 12.02 26.51
N GLY A 559 -15.83 11.06 26.67
CA GLY A 559 -15.86 9.82 25.91
C GLY A 559 -17.07 8.96 26.27
N PRO A 560 -17.25 7.80 25.62
CA PRO A 560 -18.43 6.94 25.80
C PRO A 560 -18.71 6.50 27.25
N ASN A 561 -17.71 6.56 28.13
CA ASN A 561 -17.82 6.23 29.55
C ASN A 561 -17.69 7.45 30.48
N GLY A 562 -17.97 8.67 29.99
CA GLY A 562 -17.73 9.92 30.74
C GLY A 562 -16.26 10.34 30.84
N GLY A 563 -15.34 9.55 30.29
CA GLY A 563 -13.91 9.75 30.42
C GLY A 563 -13.35 10.94 29.64
N ARG A 564 -12.44 11.70 30.25
CA ARG A 564 -11.76 12.85 29.62
C ARG A 564 -10.35 12.46 29.17
N GLN A 565 -9.79 13.24 28.24
CA GLN A 565 -8.42 13.04 27.79
C GLN A 565 -7.45 13.64 28.81
N VAL A 566 -6.52 12.82 29.30
CA VAL A 566 -5.46 13.23 30.24
C VAL A 566 -4.38 13.98 29.48
N ILE A 567 -4.01 13.50 28.29
CA ILE A 567 -3.03 14.14 27.42
C ILE A 567 -3.78 14.91 26.33
N PRO A 568 -3.62 16.25 26.23
CA PRO A 568 -4.28 17.04 25.20
C PRO A 568 -3.86 16.61 23.78
N THR A 569 -4.80 16.60 22.84
CA THR A 569 -4.54 16.22 21.43
C THR A 569 -3.41 16.98 20.76
N ARG A 570 -3.28 18.29 21.06
CA ARG A 570 -2.18 19.13 20.55
C ARG A 570 -0.82 18.63 21.03
N LEU A 571 -0.77 18.13 22.26
CA LEU A 571 0.44 17.61 22.88
C LEU A 571 0.76 16.21 22.34
N CYS A 572 -0.25 15.37 22.09
CA CYS A 572 -0.05 14.10 21.37
C CYS A 572 0.58 14.32 19.99
N ARG A 573 0.10 15.32 19.24
CA ARG A 573 0.64 15.66 17.92
C ARG A 573 2.09 16.14 17.99
N SER A 574 2.41 17.04 18.93
CA SER A 574 3.77 17.55 19.06
C SER A 574 4.76 16.45 19.47
N ILE A 575 4.36 15.50 20.31
CA ILE A 575 5.19 14.33 20.65
C ILE A 575 5.43 13.44 19.43
N ALA A 576 4.37 13.17 18.65
CA ALA A 576 4.46 12.37 17.43
C ALA A 576 5.33 13.04 16.34
N GLU A 577 5.40 14.37 16.32
CA GLU A 577 6.28 15.13 15.41
C GLU A 577 7.74 15.13 15.85
N ASN A 578 7.99 15.19 17.15
CA ASN A 578 9.32 15.34 17.71
C ASN A 578 10.03 14.00 18.02
N THR A 579 9.36 12.86 17.81
CA THR A 579 9.93 11.52 18.08
C THR A 579 10.05 10.74 16.77
N GLU A 580 11.26 10.28 16.46
CA GLU A 580 11.53 9.47 15.27
C GLU A 580 10.75 8.15 15.29
N GLY A 581 10.14 7.79 14.16
CA GLY A 581 9.33 6.56 14.02
C GLY A 581 7.87 6.68 14.45
N LEU A 582 7.42 7.80 15.06
CA LEU A 582 6.02 8.02 15.45
C LEU A 582 5.26 8.97 14.50
N SER A 583 5.79 9.23 13.30
CA SER A 583 5.18 10.15 12.34
C SER A 583 3.79 9.71 11.86
N ASN A 584 3.51 8.41 11.86
CA ASN A 584 2.19 7.86 11.53
C ASN A 584 1.11 8.29 12.55
N TRP A 585 1.51 8.76 13.74
CA TRP A 585 0.62 9.19 14.82
C TRP A 585 0.18 10.66 14.72
N LYS A 586 0.64 11.41 13.70
CA LYS A 586 0.38 12.86 13.54
C LYS A 586 -1.07 13.21 13.20
N SER A 587 -1.70 12.41 12.33
CA SER A 587 -3.03 12.66 11.76
C SER A 587 -4.15 11.94 12.51
N VAL A 588 -3.82 11.26 13.60
CA VAL A 588 -4.69 10.27 14.22
C VAL A 588 -5.83 10.96 14.97
N VAL A 589 -6.92 11.17 14.25
CA VAL A 589 -8.26 11.26 14.80
C VAL A 589 -8.85 9.87 14.62
N ILE A 590 -8.54 8.93 15.53
CA ILE A 590 -9.32 7.68 15.56
C ILE A 590 -10.76 8.16 15.75
N ALA A 591 -11.61 7.79 14.80
CA ALA A 591 -13.04 8.04 14.87
C ALA A 591 -13.56 7.28 16.08
N THR A 592 -13.45 7.89 17.27
CA THR A 592 -14.28 7.54 18.41
C THR A 592 -15.69 7.52 17.86
N THR A 593 -16.34 6.36 18.00
CA THR A 593 -17.70 6.12 17.55
C THR A 593 -18.54 7.39 17.66
N LYS A 594 -19.05 7.79 16.50
CA LYS A 594 -19.99 8.87 16.29
C LYS A 594 -20.96 9.00 17.48
N GLU A 595 -21.13 10.23 17.95
CA GLU A 595 -22.34 10.70 18.64
C GLU A 595 -22.82 9.80 19.78
N ALA A 596 -21.98 9.60 20.80
CA ALA A 596 -22.52 9.32 22.13
C ALA A 596 -23.24 10.59 22.61
N SER A 597 -24.46 10.38 23.11
CA SER A 597 -25.46 11.33 23.61
C SER A 597 -24.90 12.57 24.30
N GLU A 598 -25.69 13.64 24.28
CA GLU A 598 -25.53 14.84 25.13
C GLU A 598 -25.69 14.51 26.63
N GLU A 599 -24.99 13.49 27.14
CA GLU A 599 -24.80 13.33 28.57
C GLU A 599 -23.92 14.49 29.03
N LYS A 600 -24.52 15.35 29.87
CA LYS A 600 -23.83 16.42 30.58
C LYS A 600 -22.74 15.80 31.45
N GLY A 601 -21.54 15.64 30.89
CA GLY A 601 -20.37 15.21 31.64
C GLY A 601 -20.16 16.08 32.88
N VAL A 602 -19.46 15.53 33.87
CA VAL A 602 -19.13 16.20 35.14
C VAL A 602 -18.63 17.63 34.86
N ALA A 603 -19.26 18.64 35.47
CA ALA A 603 -18.95 20.03 35.22
C ALA A 603 -17.48 20.35 35.58
N ASN A 604 -16.85 21.27 34.83
CA ASN A 604 -15.46 21.67 35.09
C ASN A 604 -15.26 22.16 36.53
N GLY A 605 -16.25 22.86 37.10
CA GLY A 605 -16.23 23.32 38.49
C GLY A 605 -16.14 22.17 39.51
N THR A 606 -16.89 21.08 39.30
CA THR A 606 -16.84 19.91 40.18
C THR A 606 -15.50 19.17 40.11
N LEU A 607 -14.85 19.13 38.93
CA LEU A 607 -13.50 18.56 38.78
C LEU A 607 -12.42 19.42 39.41
N LEU A 608 -12.51 20.74 39.26
CA LEU A 608 -11.60 21.68 39.91
C LEU A 608 -11.75 21.65 41.43
N ARG A 609 -12.97 21.46 41.93
CA ARG A 609 -13.22 21.22 43.36
C ARG A 609 -12.58 19.91 43.83
N MET A 610 -12.76 18.81 43.10
CA MET A 610 -12.08 17.54 43.42
C MET A 610 -10.55 17.69 43.39
N LEU A 611 -10.00 18.45 42.44
CA LEU A 611 -8.57 18.75 42.39
C LEU A 611 -8.12 19.54 43.62
N LEU A 612 -8.89 20.56 44.04
CA LEU A 612 -8.62 21.32 45.25
C LEU A 612 -8.66 20.42 46.49
N GLU A 613 -9.67 19.55 46.62
CA GLU A 613 -9.75 18.56 47.70
C GLU A 613 -8.55 17.60 47.69
N VAL A 614 -8.11 17.15 46.50
CA VAL A 614 -6.93 16.29 46.37
C VAL A 614 -5.68 17.02 46.84
N TYR A 615 -5.47 18.29 46.45
CA TYR A 615 -4.36 19.10 46.95
C TYR A 615 -4.39 19.25 48.47
N MET A 616 -5.57 19.47 49.07
CA MET A 616 -5.71 19.59 50.53
C MET A 616 -5.49 18.27 51.26
N SER A 617 -5.91 17.14 50.66
CA SER A 617 -5.76 15.80 51.25
C SER A 617 -4.29 15.34 51.38
N ILE A 618 -3.37 15.93 50.62
CA ILE A 618 -1.93 15.62 50.69
C ILE A 618 -1.38 16.01 52.06
N GLY A 619 -1.84 17.13 52.63
CA GLY A 619 -1.41 17.62 53.94
C GLY A 619 -1.85 16.75 55.11
N ASP A 620 -2.89 15.93 54.95
CA ASP A 620 -3.40 15.07 56.01
C ASP A 620 -2.73 13.69 56.06
N ALA A 621 -2.30 13.14 54.92
CA ALA A 621 -1.73 11.80 54.83
C ALA A 621 -0.24 11.71 55.20
N GLU A 622 0.54 12.78 55.02
CA GLU A 622 2.00 12.79 55.22
C GLU A 622 2.45 13.43 56.55
N LYS A 623 1.54 13.59 57.52
CA LYS A 623 1.82 14.11 58.88
C LYS A 623 2.88 13.32 59.67
N GLN A 624 3.44 12.24 59.13
CA GLN A 624 4.35 11.33 59.82
C GLN A 624 5.81 11.35 59.33
N HIS A 625 6.18 12.02 58.23
CA HIS A 625 7.60 12.06 57.79
C HIS A 625 8.08 13.50 57.52
N SER A 626 9.36 13.71 57.81
CA SER A 626 10.03 14.99 58.09
C SER A 626 10.25 15.92 56.88
N SER A 627 9.60 17.09 56.88
CA SER A 627 10.13 18.44 56.56
C SER A 627 8.95 19.43 56.36
N ARG A 628 8.35 19.90 57.47
CA ARG A 628 7.06 20.63 57.50
C ARG A 628 7.01 21.94 56.72
N ILE A 629 8.13 22.64 56.53
CA ILE A 629 8.11 24.06 56.13
C ILE A 629 8.16 24.24 54.61
N ASP A 630 8.87 23.36 53.89
CA ASP A 630 9.06 23.50 52.45
C ASP A 630 7.87 22.93 51.65
N GLN A 631 7.25 21.86 52.12
CA GLN A 631 6.12 21.22 51.43
C GLN A 631 4.81 22.01 51.54
N GLU A 632 4.52 22.62 52.68
CA GLU A 632 3.35 23.50 52.83
C GLU A 632 3.45 24.72 51.91
N GLN A 633 4.65 25.27 51.70
CA GLN A 633 4.88 26.37 50.77
C GLN A 633 4.66 25.96 49.31
N VAL A 634 5.13 24.77 48.90
CA VAL A 634 4.90 24.26 47.54
C VAL A 634 3.41 24.06 47.27
N GLN A 635 2.67 23.50 48.23
CA GLN A 635 1.22 23.32 48.13
C GLN A 635 0.48 24.67 48.07
N GLN A 636 0.88 25.64 48.90
CA GLN A 636 0.32 26.99 48.89
C GLN A 636 0.51 27.67 47.53
N VAL A 637 1.69 27.52 46.91
CA VAL A 637 1.98 28.10 45.57
C VAL A 637 1.15 27.42 44.49
N GLN A 638 1.01 26.09 44.53
CA GLN A 638 0.21 25.34 43.55
C GLN A 638 -1.29 25.67 43.65
N VAL A 639 -1.83 25.72 44.88
CA VAL A 639 -3.24 26.09 45.08
C VAL A 639 -3.46 27.57 44.76
N ALA A 640 -2.57 28.47 45.13
CA ALA A 640 -2.68 29.89 44.75
C ALA A 640 -2.64 30.06 43.22
N ARG A 641 -1.81 29.28 42.51
CA ARG A 641 -1.78 29.28 41.05
C ARG A 641 -3.09 28.77 40.46
N LEU A 642 -3.61 27.66 40.96
CA LEU A 642 -4.91 27.09 40.53
C LEU A 642 -6.05 28.10 40.71
N LEU A 643 -6.10 28.76 41.87
CA LEU A 643 -7.13 29.76 42.19
C LEU A 643 -7.01 30.99 41.28
N ASN A 644 -5.79 31.41 40.96
CA ASN A 644 -5.55 32.56 40.07
C ASN A 644 -5.83 32.24 38.59
N SER A 645 -5.54 31.00 38.15
CA SER A 645 -5.75 30.57 36.76
C SER A 645 -7.20 30.17 36.48
N GLN A 646 -7.83 29.42 37.38
CA GLN A 646 -9.14 28.79 37.19
C GLN A 646 -10.24 29.28 38.14
N GLY A 647 -10.03 30.43 38.80
CA GLY A 647 -10.99 31.01 39.73
C GLY A 647 -12.37 31.34 39.13
N VAL A 648 -12.52 31.29 37.80
CA VAL A 648 -13.80 31.47 37.12
C VAL A 648 -14.77 30.31 37.42
N HIS A 649 -14.26 29.09 37.57
CA HIS A 649 -15.11 27.90 37.71
C HIS A 649 -15.34 27.46 39.17
N LEU A 650 -14.79 28.21 40.13
CA LEU A 650 -14.87 27.93 41.55
C LEU A 650 -15.77 28.96 42.25
N ASP A 651 -16.62 28.49 43.15
CA ASP A 651 -17.39 29.37 44.02
C ASP A 651 -16.53 29.83 45.20
N VAL A 652 -16.65 31.11 45.56
CA VAL A 652 -15.86 31.76 46.62
C VAL A 652 -16.18 31.15 47.97
N CYS A 653 -17.46 30.88 48.25
CA CYS A 653 -17.89 30.33 49.53
C CYS A 653 -17.36 28.91 49.75
N ASP A 654 -17.47 28.04 48.74
CA ASP A 654 -16.95 26.67 48.79
C ASP A 654 -15.43 26.65 48.97
N VAL A 655 -14.69 27.48 48.23
CA VAL A 655 -13.23 27.54 48.32
C VAL A 655 -12.77 27.95 49.72
N ILE A 656 -13.38 28.99 50.31
CA ILE A 656 -13.02 29.47 51.66
C ILE A 656 -13.25 28.38 52.72
N GLN A 657 -14.31 27.58 52.58
CA GLN A 657 -14.59 26.48 53.52
C GLN A 657 -13.59 25.32 53.40
N THR A 658 -13.06 25.06 52.20
CA THR A 658 -12.08 23.98 51.96
C THR A 658 -10.65 24.35 52.36
N LEU A 659 -10.33 25.64 52.51
CA LEU A 659 -8.98 26.12 52.80
C LEU A 659 -8.64 26.07 54.30
N PRO A 660 -7.42 25.65 54.69
CA PRO A 660 -6.99 25.70 56.08
C PRO A 660 -6.92 27.14 56.64
N SER A 661 -7.35 27.33 57.88
CA SER A 661 -7.31 28.64 58.56
C SER A 661 -5.89 29.15 58.86
N SER A 662 -4.87 28.31 58.70
CA SER A 662 -3.45 28.64 58.90
C SER A 662 -2.82 29.37 57.72
N TRP A 663 -3.49 29.46 56.57
CA TRP A 663 -2.91 30.03 55.35
C TRP A 663 -3.02 31.55 55.29
N PRO A 664 -2.00 32.25 54.76
CA PRO A 664 -1.99 33.70 54.78
C PRO A 664 -2.89 34.29 53.68
N LEU A 665 -3.76 35.24 54.07
CA LEU A 665 -4.80 35.82 53.22
C LEU A 665 -4.28 36.49 51.93
N HIS A 666 -3.02 36.97 51.93
CA HIS A 666 -2.44 37.64 50.76
C HIS A 666 -2.37 36.74 49.52
N LEU A 667 -2.23 35.42 49.69
CA LEU A 667 -2.23 34.44 48.60
C LEU A 667 -3.59 34.31 47.89
N LEU A 668 -4.67 34.62 48.61
CA LEU A 668 -6.05 34.53 48.13
C LEU A 668 -6.59 35.88 47.65
N SER A 669 -5.89 36.98 47.95
CA SER A 669 -6.36 38.35 47.70
C SER A 669 -6.72 38.61 46.24
N SER A 670 -5.91 38.13 45.30
CA SER A 670 -6.14 38.27 43.86
C SER A 670 -7.36 37.47 43.40
N PHE A 671 -7.53 36.24 43.88
CA PHE A 671 -8.69 35.39 43.58
C PHE A 671 -9.98 36.00 44.13
N ILE A 672 -10.01 36.36 45.42
CA ILE A 672 -11.20 36.95 46.08
C ILE A 672 -11.58 38.26 45.40
N THR A 673 -10.62 39.16 45.16
CA THR A 673 -10.89 40.44 44.49
C THR A 673 -11.47 40.23 43.09
N ARG A 674 -10.88 39.32 42.31
CA ARG A 674 -11.35 39.03 40.94
C ARG A 674 -12.72 38.36 40.94
N SER A 675 -12.97 37.44 41.86
CA SER A 675 -14.24 36.74 41.94
C SER A 675 -15.37 37.66 42.43
N CYS A 676 -15.16 38.46 43.47
CA CYS A 676 -16.14 39.45 43.94
C CYS A 676 -16.45 40.49 42.86
N ARG A 677 -15.42 41.01 42.15
CA ARG A 677 -15.63 41.93 41.02
C ARG A 677 -16.45 41.30 39.91
N ARG A 678 -16.19 40.03 39.59
CA ARG A 678 -16.94 39.29 38.58
C ARG A 678 -18.40 39.11 39.00
N THR A 679 -18.66 38.67 40.22
CA THR A 679 -20.03 38.51 40.73
C THR A 679 -20.80 39.84 40.72
N LEU A 680 -20.15 40.95 41.13
CA LEU A 680 -20.74 42.29 41.03
C LEU A 680 -20.98 42.71 39.58
N HIS A 681 -20.03 42.44 38.68
CA HIS A 681 -20.17 42.76 37.26
C HIS A 681 -21.35 42.00 36.63
N THR A 682 -21.44 40.69 36.85
CA THR A 682 -22.57 39.86 36.38
C THR A 682 -23.90 40.32 36.97
N SER A 683 -23.91 40.77 38.24
CA SER A 683 -25.11 41.35 38.86
C SER A 683 -25.55 42.65 38.15
N HIS A 684 -24.61 43.58 37.92
CA HIS A 684 -24.91 44.83 37.21
C HIS A 684 -25.29 44.60 35.75
N GLU A 685 -24.61 43.70 35.05
CA GLU A 685 -24.95 43.31 33.67
C GLU A 685 -26.35 42.71 33.61
N GLY A 686 -26.69 41.82 34.54
CA GLY A 686 -28.05 41.27 34.67
C GLY A 686 -29.10 42.34 34.97
N GLN A 687 -28.77 43.34 35.79
CA GLN A 687 -29.67 44.49 36.02
C GLN A 687 -29.86 45.32 34.76
N ILE A 688 -28.79 45.61 34.00
CA ILE A 688 -28.88 46.36 32.75
C ILE A 688 -29.71 45.59 31.73
N LEU A 689 -29.42 44.29 31.51
CA LEU A 689 -30.19 43.44 30.60
C LEU A 689 -31.65 43.35 31.00
N LYS A 690 -31.94 43.25 32.31
CA LYS A 690 -33.32 43.29 32.83
C LYS A 690 -34.00 44.62 32.51
N MET A 691 -33.31 45.75 32.64
CA MET A 691 -33.88 47.05 32.34
C MET A 691 -34.06 47.29 30.83
N VAL A 692 -33.14 46.82 29.99
CA VAL A 692 -33.23 46.88 28.52
C VAL A 692 -34.38 46.02 28.02
N SER A 693 -34.45 44.76 28.46
CA SER A 693 -35.58 43.87 28.12
C SER A 693 -36.92 44.40 28.63
N LEU A 694 -36.94 45.06 29.79
CA LEU A 694 -38.12 45.77 30.28
C LEU A 694 -38.50 46.93 29.35
N ALA A 695 -37.54 47.75 28.91
CA ALA A 695 -37.79 48.85 27.98
C ALA A 695 -38.29 48.35 26.61
N GLU A 696 -37.67 47.32 26.03
CA GLU A 696 -38.14 46.68 24.79
C GLU A 696 -39.56 46.13 24.95
N ASN A 697 -39.86 45.49 26.09
CA ASN A 697 -41.22 45.04 26.38
C ASN A 697 -42.22 46.20 26.47
N TRP A 698 -41.81 47.37 26.99
CA TRP A 698 -42.66 48.57 27.00
C TRP A 698 -42.88 49.13 25.60
N ASP A 699 -41.84 49.23 24.77
CA ASP A 699 -41.96 49.68 23.37
C ASP A 699 -42.89 48.76 22.59
N VAL A 700 -42.77 47.43 22.79
CA VAL A 700 -43.68 46.45 22.20
C VAL A 700 -45.10 46.65 22.75
N LYS A 701 -45.28 46.86 24.06
CA LYS A 701 -46.59 47.13 24.67
C LYS A 701 -47.22 48.41 24.11
N GLU A 702 -46.45 49.47 23.85
CA GLU A 702 -46.95 50.73 23.28
C GLU A 702 -47.36 50.59 21.81
N ARG A 703 -46.54 49.91 20.99
CA ARG A 703 -46.87 49.62 19.59
C ARG A 703 -48.10 48.73 19.47
N THR A 704 -48.17 47.67 20.27
CA THR A 704 -49.32 46.75 20.28
C THR A 704 -50.58 47.42 20.82
N TRP A 705 -50.46 48.37 21.77
CA TRP A 705 -51.62 49.11 22.27
C TRP A 705 -52.30 49.97 21.20
N SER A 706 -51.55 50.54 20.26
CA SER A 706 -52.15 51.29 19.14
C SER A 706 -52.99 50.38 18.24
N VAL A 707 -52.49 49.19 17.93
CA VAL A 707 -53.23 48.17 17.16
C VAL A 707 -54.45 47.67 17.92
N LEU A 708 -54.30 47.32 19.20
CA LEU A 708 -55.41 46.89 20.08
C LEU A 708 -56.49 47.98 20.20
N ARG A 709 -56.11 49.26 20.16
CA ARG A 709 -57.06 50.37 20.17
C ARG A 709 -57.82 50.49 18.84
N GLU A 710 -57.16 50.27 17.71
CA GLU A 710 -57.79 50.30 16.37
C GLU A 710 -58.79 49.16 16.17
N GLU A 711 -58.51 47.98 16.72
CA GLU A 711 -59.42 46.81 16.71
C GLU A 711 -60.68 47.03 17.57
N GLY A 712 -60.68 48.06 18.43
CA GLY A 712 -61.81 48.44 19.27
C GLY A 712 -61.95 47.61 20.54
N PHE A 713 -62.84 48.04 21.44
CA PHE A 713 -63.17 47.29 22.65
C PHE A 713 -64.48 46.54 22.43
N VAL A 714 -64.53 45.26 22.78
CA VAL A 714 -65.81 44.59 22.99
C VAL A 714 -66.33 45.05 24.35
N VAL A 715 -67.29 45.98 24.33
CA VAL A 715 -68.00 46.41 25.53
C VAL A 715 -69.07 45.36 25.83
N GLU A 716 -68.83 44.49 26.81
CA GLU A 716 -69.93 43.72 27.41
C GLU A 716 -70.74 44.67 28.30
N GLU A 717 -71.91 45.08 27.81
CA GLU A 717 -72.88 45.82 28.62
C GLU A 717 -73.45 44.91 29.70
N ALA A 718 -73.45 45.38 30.95
CA ALA A 718 -74.09 44.68 32.06
C ALA A 718 -75.60 44.56 31.78
N THR A 719 -76.08 43.33 31.57
CA THR A 719 -77.50 43.05 31.40
C THR A 719 -78.20 43.13 32.76
N ASP A 720 -78.85 44.27 33.02
CA ASP A 720 -79.78 44.45 34.15
C ASP A 720 -81.19 44.08 33.67
N GLY A 721 -81.71 42.93 34.08
CA GLY A 721 -83.09 42.52 33.79
C GLY A 721 -83.24 41.02 33.54
N GLY A 722 -83.73 40.31 34.55
CA GLY A 722 -83.84 38.86 34.59
C GLY A 722 -84.73 38.22 33.53
N ASP A 723 -84.42 36.96 33.20
CA ASP A 723 -85.30 35.86 33.56
C ASP A 723 -84.52 34.54 33.65
N ASP A 724 -84.77 33.85 34.75
CA ASP A 724 -84.14 32.64 35.29
C ASP A 724 -83.82 31.50 34.32
N ILE A 725 -82.55 31.12 34.21
CA ILE A 725 -82.17 29.70 34.03
C ILE A 725 -80.98 29.36 34.95
N LYS A 726 -81.25 28.40 35.83
CA LYS A 726 -80.42 27.85 36.90
C LYS A 726 -79.04 27.37 36.44
N GLY A 727 -78.02 27.69 37.23
CA GLY A 727 -76.85 26.83 37.42
C GLY A 727 -75.49 27.51 37.31
N GLU A 728 -74.81 27.54 38.46
CA GLU A 728 -73.34 27.62 38.65
C GLU A 728 -72.70 29.01 38.76
N GLU A 729 -71.98 29.15 39.87
CA GLU A 729 -71.33 30.35 40.39
C GLU A 729 -70.19 30.80 39.45
N ALA A 730 -70.38 31.93 38.78
CA ALA A 730 -69.28 32.63 38.11
C ALA A 730 -68.45 33.38 39.17
N GLU A 731 -67.30 32.83 39.55
CA GLU A 731 -66.25 33.57 40.25
C GLU A 731 -65.67 34.66 39.33
N ASN A 732 -65.60 35.88 39.87
CA ASN A 732 -64.98 37.06 39.26
C ASN A 732 -63.56 36.76 38.77
N ILE A 733 -63.36 36.71 37.45
CA ILE A 733 -62.03 36.65 36.84
C ILE A 733 -61.41 38.06 36.91
N VAL A 734 -60.63 38.29 37.97
CA VAL A 734 -59.65 39.39 38.01
C VAL A 734 -58.52 39.02 37.05
N LEU A 735 -58.51 39.65 35.87
CA LEU A 735 -57.43 39.55 34.88
C LEU A 735 -56.12 40.07 35.49
N ASN A 736 -55.28 39.14 35.94
CA ASN A 736 -53.95 39.42 36.45
C ASN A 736 -52.97 39.36 35.25
N GLU A 737 -52.45 40.51 34.80
CA GLU A 737 -51.53 40.70 33.65
C GLU A 737 -50.12 40.03 33.84
N LYS A 738 -50.03 38.89 34.51
CA LYS A 738 -48.77 38.25 34.91
C LYS A 738 -48.73 36.74 34.73
N ILE A 739 -49.38 36.22 33.69
CA ILE A 739 -49.24 34.82 33.29
C ILE A 739 -48.51 34.77 31.94
N ALA A 740 -47.28 34.28 31.99
CA ALA A 740 -46.50 33.93 30.81
C ALA A 740 -47.28 32.89 29.97
N LEU A 741 -47.28 33.08 28.65
CA LEU A 741 -47.87 32.18 27.66
C LEU A 741 -47.55 30.71 27.95
N SER A 742 -48.59 29.87 27.96
CA SER A 742 -48.46 28.42 28.06
C SER A 742 -47.69 27.85 26.85
N PRO A 743 -46.89 26.78 27.02
CA PRO A 743 -45.94 26.29 26.02
C PRO A 743 -46.57 25.53 24.83
N SER A 744 -47.88 25.65 24.61
CA SER A 744 -48.63 24.88 23.61
C SER A 744 -48.93 25.60 22.30
N ASP A 745 -48.60 26.89 22.17
CA ASP A 745 -48.79 27.62 20.92
C ASP A 745 -47.49 27.64 20.09
N PRO A 746 -47.54 27.33 18.78
CA PRO A 746 -46.37 27.36 17.92
C PRO A 746 -45.88 28.81 17.73
N PRO A 747 -44.55 29.04 17.63
CA PRO A 747 -44.02 30.40 17.50
C PRO A 747 -44.47 31.05 16.18
N PRO A 748 -44.70 32.37 16.17
CA PRO A 748 -45.11 33.08 14.96
C PRO A 748 -43.99 33.03 13.92
N VAL A 749 -44.38 32.75 12.67
CA VAL A 749 -43.48 32.68 11.52
C VAL A 749 -43.07 34.09 11.11
N ASP A 750 -41.83 34.48 11.41
CA ASP A 750 -41.22 35.70 10.87
C ASP A 750 -40.97 35.53 9.36
N VAL A 751 -41.76 36.22 8.54
CA VAL A 751 -41.51 36.36 7.10
C VAL A 751 -40.78 37.67 6.86
N PHE A 752 -39.45 37.64 6.89
CA PHE A 752 -38.62 38.69 6.28
C PHE A 752 -38.19 38.24 4.87
N PRO A 753 -38.44 39.01 3.81
CA PRO A 753 -37.88 38.74 2.49
C PRO A 753 -36.41 39.18 2.42
N ASP A 754 -35.51 38.27 2.02
CA ASP A 754 -34.09 38.53 1.81
C ASP A 754 -33.85 39.56 0.68
N PRO A 755 -32.91 40.52 0.82
CA PRO A 755 -32.61 41.51 -0.21
C PRO A 755 -31.35 41.09 -0.99
N LYS A 756 -31.51 40.29 -2.05
CA LYS A 756 -30.47 40.11 -3.08
C LYS A 756 -31.08 39.84 -4.45
N GLU A 757 -31.42 40.90 -5.16
CA GLU A 757 -31.34 41.01 -6.63
C GLU A 757 -31.50 42.49 -7.03
N ALA A 758 -30.37 43.21 -7.01
CA ALA A 758 -30.03 44.36 -7.86
C ALA A 758 -28.51 44.57 -7.80
#